data_AF-I3YJ54-F1
#
_entry.id   AF-I3YJ54-F1
#
_cell.length_a   1.000
_cell.length_b   1.000
_cell.length_c   1.000
_cell.angle_alpha   90.00
_cell.angle_beta   90.00
_cell.angle_gamma   90.00
#
_symmetry.space_group_name_H-M   'P 1'
#
loop_
_entity.id
_entity.type
_entity.pdbx_description
1 polymer ?
#
loop_
_entity_poly.entity_id
_entity_poly.type
_entity_poly.pdbx_seq_one_letter_code
_entity_poly.pdbx_strand_id
1 'polypeptide(L)'
;MFAALCTLTAGCADDFKTVLNDKYYEDDTPSREPDITEQTLTLGSYNLWISSKGTGDYLWTNRRTVLAQSIVKNKWDIFGFQEANGTIQNELPTLVGQQGGKYEWWFVGRDSQDGVSGEALGIAYNPERFELTDKHFFWISPTPDEMSYGWDELGYHRIAACAMVTDKLYNKQFFMMVTHAPLGATARAEGAKLLIEREKMYNPDGIPSILVGDMNAAMDDASSKTLRTHWNDSFLTVESDFISGPVGTFNGHKITADLTQATARIDYIYSRGDVELKSYKVDNTVYGNIYPSDHCPLTIQFDTDYEKPAPDVVEGSGTAADPWQLNSVSDWNTVAASINRQAEDAVYTSAAYYRLTADIDFDNKNLTPISFTADNTIYFEGEFDGAGHKLLNVKIVAPGKSCGVFGANKGTIRDLAVEGALSTEFEIAGGIVGINAGVIDGATFKGDITGGTGAKTIGGIAGQNKGTLVNCANLGGTMKTDAPKDPNMGGIVGQIAKGDDGLGRYVINCYSRVDQLEAKHNDVGGIAGIVSDDSFVINCYSTVEKITANSSYASVVGYSKKGNLQNIYGNSACPSKSAANSAVGSDKAAGTVWKKTTFALLSLDEMKSGAVTVPSSGESCANFAAALNAGATLFNDTPAATLPGKPDVVLRKWTASESYPVLEK
;
A
#
# COMPACT_ATOMS: atom_id res chain seq x y z
N MET A 1 27.87 -72.33 -52.19
CA MET A 1 29.32 -72.37 -52.50
C MET A 1 30.04 -72.56 -51.19
N PHE A 2 30.83 -73.63 -51.11
CA PHE A 2 31.43 -74.22 -49.91
C PHE A 2 32.64 -73.44 -49.37
N ALA A 3 32.78 -73.42 -48.03
CA ALA A 3 34.01 -73.65 -47.26
C ALA A 3 33.56 -73.78 -45.78
N ALA A 4 33.47 -74.94 -45.10
CA ALA A 4 34.42 -76.03 -44.85
C ALA A 4 35.75 -75.50 -44.27
N LEU A 5 36.33 -75.99 -43.18
CA LEU A 5 36.10 -77.10 -42.27
C LEU A 5 37.15 -76.91 -41.15
N CYS A 6 36.88 -77.28 -39.89
CA CYS A 6 37.72 -78.25 -39.16
C CYS A 6 37.27 -78.43 -37.70
N THR A 7 36.91 -79.68 -37.44
CA THR A 7 36.58 -80.39 -36.21
C THR A 7 37.81 -80.75 -35.36
N LEU A 8 37.60 -81.01 -34.06
CA LEU A 8 38.07 -82.16 -33.24
C LEU A 8 37.84 -81.81 -31.75
N THR A 9 36.73 -82.22 -31.14
CA THR A 9 36.45 -83.48 -30.39
C THR A 9 37.23 -83.69 -29.08
N ALA A 10 36.41 -83.88 -28.04
CA ALA A 10 36.53 -84.84 -26.93
C ALA A 10 37.44 -84.50 -25.74
N GLY A 11 36.85 -84.60 -24.53
CA GLY A 11 37.63 -84.90 -23.33
C GLY A 11 36.99 -84.50 -22.01
N CYS A 12 36.22 -85.43 -21.44
CA CYS A 12 36.10 -85.71 -20.00
C CYS A 12 35.35 -84.74 -19.07
N ALA A 13 34.37 -85.35 -18.41
CA ALA A 13 33.70 -84.91 -17.19
C ALA A 13 34.70 -84.68 -16.05
N ASP A 14 34.39 -83.71 -15.18
CA ASP A 14 34.20 -83.96 -13.75
C ASP A 14 33.53 -82.74 -13.07
N ASP A 15 32.63 -83.06 -12.15
CA ASP A 15 31.75 -82.19 -11.40
C ASP A 15 32.49 -81.07 -10.62
N PHE A 16 32.10 -79.82 -10.89
CA PHE A 16 32.16 -78.76 -9.87
C PHE A 16 30.77 -78.15 -9.73
N LYS A 17 30.20 -78.25 -8.52
CA LYS A 17 29.07 -77.41 -8.12
C LYS A 17 29.52 -75.96 -8.20
N THR A 18 29.07 -75.25 -9.22
CA THR A 18 29.09 -73.78 -9.23
C THR A 18 28.10 -73.31 -8.18
N VAL A 19 28.61 -73.00 -6.98
CA VAL A 19 27.95 -72.06 -6.09
C VAL A 19 28.17 -70.69 -6.73
N LEU A 20 27.12 -70.13 -7.33
CA LEU A 20 27.11 -68.71 -7.67
C LEU A 20 27.27 -67.95 -6.35
N ASN A 21 28.44 -67.32 -6.19
CA ASN A 21 28.71 -66.45 -5.08
C ASN A 21 28.11 -65.08 -5.43
N ASP A 22 26.84 -64.86 -5.06
CA ASP A 22 26.08 -63.62 -5.31
C ASP A 22 26.57 -62.42 -4.46
N LYS A 23 27.87 -62.36 -4.13
CA LYS A 23 28.46 -61.38 -3.22
C LYS A 23 29.69 -60.67 -3.80
N TYR A 24 29.60 -60.18 -5.03
CA TYR A 24 30.62 -59.27 -5.58
C TYR A 24 30.04 -58.33 -6.63
N TYR A 25 29.10 -57.49 -6.20
CA TYR A 25 28.85 -56.15 -6.75
C TYR A 25 28.23 -55.34 -5.59
N GLU A 26 29.04 -54.97 -4.60
CA GLU A 26 28.73 -53.75 -3.84
C GLU A 26 29.06 -52.61 -4.80
N ASP A 27 28.03 -51.85 -5.15
CA ASP A 27 28.15 -50.65 -5.96
C ASP A 27 28.89 -49.60 -5.13
N ASP A 28 30.21 -49.54 -5.29
CA ASP A 28 31.12 -48.58 -4.64
C ASP A 28 31.01 -47.16 -5.26
N THR A 29 29.96 -46.86 -6.04
CA THR A 29 29.70 -45.50 -6.51
C THR A 29 29.39 -44.62 -5.28
N PRO A 30 30.17 -43.56 -5.00
CA PRO A 30 29.88 -42.67 -3.88
C PRO A 30 28.45 -42.14 -3.98
N SER A 31 27.75 -42.03 -2.84
CA SER A 31 26.43 -41.39 -2.82
C SER A 31 26.55 -40.01 -3.47
N ARG A 32 25.76 -39.77 -4.52
CA ARG A 32 25.67 -38.46 -5.14
C ARG A 32 25.13 -37.50 -4.09
N GLU A 33 25.86 -36.43 -3.82
CA GLU A 33 25.41 -35.36 -2.93
C GLU A 33 24.75 -34.25 -3.76
N PRO A 34 23.76 -33.53 -3.22
CA PRO A 34 23.20 -32.36 -3.89
C PRO A 34 24.27 -31.27 -4.03
N ASP A 35 24.26 -30.54 -5.15
CA ASP A 35 25.16 -29.42 -5.37
C ASP A 35 24.70 -28.21 -4.56
N ILE A 36 25.22 -28.09 -3.34
CA ILE A 36 24.91 -27.01 -2.40
C ILE A 36 26.05 -25.99 -2.43
N THR A 37 25.70 -24.73 -2.68
CA THR A 37 26.63 -23.59 -2.66
C THR A 37 26.34 -22.67 -1.48
N GLU A 38 27.17 -21.64 -1.28
CA GLU A 38 26.89 -20.59 -0.28
C GLU A 38 25.63 -19.77 -0.61
N GLN A 39 25.21 -19.74 -1.88
CA GLN A 39 24.02 -19.01 -2.33
C GLN A 39 22.73 -19.80 -2.09
N THR A 40 22.84 -21.11 -1.86
CA THR A 40 21.69 -21.99 -1.70
C THR A 40 20.88 -21.62 -0.47
N LEU A 41 19.57 -21.43 -0.69
CA LEU A 41 18.61 -21.05 0.32
C LEU A 41 18.01 -22.29 0.98
N THR A 42 17.95 -22.30 2.31
CA THR A 42 17.30 -23.35 3.09
C THR A 42 15.95 -22.83 3.61
N LEU A 43 14.86 -23.22 2.96
CA LEU A 43 13.50 -22.73 3.26
C LEU A 43 12.62 -23.80 3.91
N GLY A 44 11.89 -23.41 4.96
CA GLY A 44 11.04 -24.32 5.73
C GLY A 44 9.53 -24.06 5.66
N SER A 45 8.75 -25.07 6.07
CA SER A 45 7.33 -24.95 6.43
C SER A 45 7.03 -25.73 7.70
N TYR A 46 6.32 -25.12 8.66
CA TYR A 46 5.99 -25.79 9.91
C TYR A 46 4.68 -25.34 10.56
N ASN A 47 3.69 -26.23 10.62
CA ASN A 47 2.54 -26.06 11.52
C ASN A 47 3.01 -26.26 12.97
N LEU A 48 2.91 -25.21 13.79
CA LEU A 48 3.46 -25.18 15.16
C LEU A 48 2.53 -25.84 16.18
N TRP A 49 1.29 -26.10 15.78
CA TRP A 49 0.14 -26.50 16.58
C TRP A 49 -0.17 -25.51 17.70
N ILE A 50 -1.45 -25.17 17.93
CA ILE A 50 -1.77 -24.15 18.95
C ILE A 50 -1.35 -24.56 20.38
N SER A 51 -1.00 -23.58 21.22
CA SER A 51 -0.53 -23.84 22.59
C SER A 51 -1.62 -24.41 23.52
N SER A 52 -2.89 -24.10 23.24
CA SER A 52 -4.00 -24.27 24.19
C SER A 52 -4.67 -25.65 24.15
N LYS A 53 -4.37 -26.49 23.15
CA LYS A 53 -4.95 -27.86 23.01
C LYS A 53 -4.08 -28.96 23.65
N GLY A 54 -2.91 -28.62 24.16
CA GLY A 54 -1.96 -29.55 24.78
C GLY A 54 -2.49 -30.26 26.03
N THR A 55 -2.18 -31.54 26.18
CA THR A 55 -2.36 -32.30 27.44
C THR A 55 -1.15 -33.18 27.71
N GLY A 56 -0.87 -33.53 28.97
CA GLY A 56 0.28 -34.37 29.34
C GLY A 56 1.61 -33.77 28.85
N ASP A 57 2.41 -34.57 28.14
CA ASP A 57 3.69 -34.14 27.58
C ASP A 57 3.56 -33.05 26.50
N TYR A 58 2.36 -32.90 25.92
CA TYR A 58 2.04 -31.91 24.90
C TYR A 58 1.52 -30.58 25.45
N LEU A 59 1.42 -30.43 26.78
CA LEU A 59 1.20 -29.11 27.39
C LEU A 59 2.25 -28.12 26.87
N TRP A 60 1.83 -26.89 26.57
CA TRP A 60 2.73 -25.86 26.02
C TRP A 60 4.01 -25.70 26.84
N THR A 61 3.90 -25.67 28.16
CA THR A 61 5.03 -25.56 29.08
C THR A 61 6.07 -26.67 28.92
N ASN A 62 5.66 -27.84 28.46
CA ASN A 62 6.50 -29.03 28.31
C ASN A 62 7.13 -29.08 26.90
N ARG A 63 6.36 -28.76 25.85
CA ARG A 63 6.83 -28.86 24.45
C ARG A 63 7.50 -27.61 23.89
N ARG A 64 7.28 -26.42 24.46
CA ARG A 64 7.75 -25.13 23.87
C ARG A 64 9.26 -25.07 23.62
N THR A 65 10.07 -25.59 24.55
CA THR A 65 11.53 -25.61 24.40
C THR A 65 11.96 -26.61 23.32
N VAL A 66 11.26 -27.76 23.23
CA VAL A 66 11.50 -28.78 22.22
C VAL A 66 11.13 -28.27 20.83
N LEU A 67 10.01 -27.53 20.72
CA LEU A 67 9.61 -26.86 19.48
C LEU A 67 10.65 -25.84 19.03
N ALA A 68 11.12 -24.98 19.94
CA ALA A 68 12.18 -24.01 19.65
C ALA A 68 13.48 -24.70 19.19
N GLN A 69 13.87 -25.80 19.84
CA GLN A 69 15.02 -26.61 19.44
C GLN A 69 14.84 -27.24 18.04
N SER A 70 13.64 -27.70 17.71
CA SER A 70 13.32 -28.26 16.39
C SER A 70 13.47 -27.22 15.28
N ILE A 71 12.99 -26.00 15.50
CA ILE A 71 13.15 -24.88 14.55
C ILE A 71 14.63 -24.59 14.30
N VAL A 72 15.43 -24.43 15.37
CA VAL A 72 16.86 -24.10 15.21
C VAL A 72 17.65 -25.23 14.58
N LYS A 73 17.35 -26.50 14.89
CA LYS A 73 18.05 -27.66 14.33
C LYS A 73 17.81 -27.86 12.83
N ASN A 74 16.69 -27.37 12.30
CA ASN A 74 16.44 -27.43 10.85
C ASN A 74 17.22 -26.36 10.05
N LYS A 75 17.87 -25.40 10.72
CA LYS A 75 18.79 -24.42 10.11
C LYS A 75 18.17 -23.65 8.94
N TRP A 76 16.89 -23.28 9.05
CA TRP A 76 16.25 -22.47 8.02
C TRP A 76 16.84 -21.06 7.96
N ASP A 77 16.99 -20.58 6.73
CA ASP A 77 17.24 -19.18 6.43
C ASP A 77 15.95 -18.36 6.62
N ILE A 78 14.84 -18.96 6.19
CA ILE A 78 13.49 -18.42 6.20
C ILE A 78 12.49 -19.58 6.25
N PHE A 79 11.36 -19.43 6.95
CA PHE A 79 10.31 -20.45 6.94
C PHE A 79 8.92 -19.84 7.15
N GLY A 80 7.92 -20.50 6.57
CA GLY A 80 6.52 -20.22 6.84
C GLY A 80 6.01 -21.06 8.01
N PHE A 81 5.14 -20.48 8.84
CA PHE A 81 4.55 -21.19 9.98
C PHE A 81 3.04 -21.00 10.08
N GLN A 82 2.37 -21.96 10.73
CA GLN A 82 0.92 -21.98 10.94
C GLN A 82 0.57 -22.25 12.41
N GLU A 83 -0.68 -21.98 12.80
CA GLU A 83 -1.24 -22.24 14.14
C GLU A 83 -0.56 -21.49 15.32
N ALA A 84 -0.01 -20.31 15.08
CA ALA A 84 0.56 -19.47 16.12
C ALA A 84 -0.52 -18.66 16.87
N ASN A 85 -1.11 -19.23 17.92
CA ASN A 85 -1.99 -18.48 18.82
C ASN A 85 -1.20 -17.46 19.68
N GLY A 86 -1.89 -16.56 20.40
CA GLY A 86 -1.24 -15.46 21.13
C GLY A 86 -0.13 -15.88 22.11
N THR A 87 -0.21 -17.07 22.72
CA THR A 87 0.89 -17.59 23.56
C THR A 87 2.14 -17.88 22.75
N ILE A 88 2.00 -18.52 21.58
CA ILE A 88 3.13 -18.81 20.69
C ILE A 88 3.76 -17.52 20.20
N GLN A 89 2.94 -16.55 19.77
CA GLN A 89 3.41 -15.24 19.30
C GLN A 89 4.29 -14.53 20.35
N ASN A 90 3.88 -14.62 21.63
CA ASN A 90 4.59 -13.94 22.72
C ASN A 90 5.82 -14.70 23.24
N GLU A 91 5.80 -16.04 23.25
CA GLU A 91 6.85 -16.82 23.92
C GLU A 91 7.85 -17.47 22.95
N LEU A 92 7.39 -18.00 21.81
CA LEU A 92 8.22 -18.82 20.92
C LEU A 92 9.41 -18.05 20.31
N PRO A 93 9.26 -16.79 19.84
CA PRO A 93 10.40 -16.02 19.33
C PRO A 93 11.55 -15.91 20.32
N THR A 94 11.24 -15.66 21.59
CA THR A 94 12.24 -15.58 22.67
C THR A 94 12.92 -16.93 22.90
N LEU A 95 12.15 -18.02 22.94
CA LEU A 95 12.69 -19.37 23.13
C LEU A 95 13.59 -19.79 21.96
N VAL A 96 13.22 -19.46 20.74
CA VAL A 96 14.04 -19.70 19.54
C VAL A 96 15.35 -18.90 19.62
N GLY A 97 15.28 -17.63 20.04
CA GLY A 97 16.45 -16.80 20.31
C GLY A 97 17.40 -17.41 21.36
N GLN A 98 16.85 -17.95 22.43
CA GLN A 98 17.63 -18.64 23.48
C GLN A 98 18.31 -19.92 22.99
N GLN A 99 17.78 -20.57 21.95
CA GLN A 99 18.40 -21.73 21.31
C GLN A 99 19.42 -21.33 20.22
N GLY A 100 19.61 -20.02 19.98
CA GLY A 100 20.55 -19.50 18.97
C GLY A 100 19.93 -19.21 17.61
N GLY A 101 18.61 -19.32 17.46
CA GLY A 101 17.90 -18.92 16.25
C GLY A 101 17.84 -17.40 16.13
N LYS A 102 18.22 -16.87 14.96
CA LYS A 102 18.14 -15.43 14.66
C LYS A 102 17.03 -15.19 13.65
N TYR A 103 15.82 -14.94 14.15
CA TYR A 103 14.68 -14.66 13.28
C TYR A 103 13.94 -13.41 13.72
N GLU A 104 13.53 -12.61 12.75
CA GLU A 104 12.41 -11.70 12.88
C GLU A 104 11.13 -12.44 12.48
N TRP A 105 10.01 -12.14 13.15
CA TRP A 105 8.75 -12.85 12.98
C TRP A 105 7.67 -11.90 12.50
N TRP A 106 7.12 -12.17 11.33
CA TRP A 106 5.92 -11.50 10.84
C TRP A 106 4.70 -12.39 11.09
N PHE A 107 3.89 -12.02 12.08
CA PHE A 107 2.64 -12.71 12.40
C PHE A 107 1.45 -12.02 11.73
N VAL A 108 0.52 -12.81 11.20
CA VAL A 108 -0.77 -12.35 10.70
C VAL A 108 -1.87 -13.19 11.34
N GLY A 109 -2.66 -12.57 12.21
CA GLY A 109 -3.81 -13.15 12.89
C GLY A 109 -5.06 -13.16 12.02
N ARG A 110 -5.85 -14.23 12.09
CA ARG A 110 -7.03 -14.44 11.22
C ARG A 110 -8.34 -13.88 11.76
N ASP A 111 -8.38 -13.41 13.01
CA ASP A 111 -9.60 -13.07 13.74
C ASP A 111 -9.75 -11.56 13.99
N SER A 112 -9.10 -10.71 13.19
CA SER A 112 -9.37 -9.28 13.12
C SER A 112 -9.06 -8.70 11.73
N GLN A 113 -9.81 -7.67 11.33
CA GLN A 113 -9.67 -7.02 10.02
C GLN A 113 -8.26 -6.45 9.76
N ASP A 114 -7.56 -6.03 10.82
CA ASP A 114 -6.19 -5.51 10.77
C ASP A 114 -5.11 -6.60 10.82
N GLY A 115 -5.49 -7.88 10.91
CA GLY A 115 -4.57 -9.01 10.91
C GLY A 115 -3.77 -9.18 12.21
N VAL A 116 -4.21 -8.60 13.32
CA VAL A 116 -3.46 -8.61 14.61
C VAL A 116 -3.93 -9.72 15.56
N SER A 117 -5.20 -10.09 15.54
CA SER A 117 -5.81 -10.96 16.56
C SER A 117 -6.05 -12.38 16.07
N GLY A 118 -6.07 -13.32 17.02
CA GLY A 118 -6.45 -14.71 16.78
C GLY A 118 -5.29 -15.66 16.57
N GLU A 119 -5.61 -16.85 16.04
CA GLU A 119 -4.59 -17.77 15.55
C GLU A 119 -3.91 -17.18 14.31
N ALA A 120 -2.59 -17.18 14.30
CA ALA A 120 -1.79 -16.58 13.24
C ALA A 120 -1.04 -17.62 12.40
N LEU A 121 -0.77 -17.22 11.17
CA LEU A 121 0.30 -17.77 10.35
C LEU A 121 1.31 -16.67 10.04
N GLY A 122 2.42 -17.00 9.38
CA GLY A 122 3.39 -15.98 9.04
C GLY A 122 4.70 -16.48 8.50
N ILE A 123 5.66 -15.56 8.42
CA ILE A 123 7.02 -15.81 7.93
C ILE A 123 8.00 -15.44 9.04
N ALA A 124 8.93 -16.35 9.34
CA ALA A 124 10.09 -16.09 10.19
C ALA A 124 11.35 -16.16 9.33
N TYR A 125 12.18 -15.13 9.39
CA TYR A 125 13.33 -14.95 8.49
C TYR A 125 14.54 -14.40 9.23
N ASN A 126 15.74 -14.73 8.77
CA ASN A 126 16.96 -14.13 9.28
C ASN A 126 17.05 -12.66 8.82
N PRO A 127 16.91 -11.65 9.71
CA PRO A 127 16.88 -10.25 9.29
C PRO A 127 18.26 -9.71 8.92
N GLU A 128 19.35 -10.44 9.21
CA GLU A 128 20.68 -10.09 8.69
C GLU A 128 20.76 -10.38 7.18
N ARG A 129 20.04 -11.40 6.69
CA ARG A 129 20.05 -11.84 5.29
C ARG A 129 18.85 -11.34 4.49
N PHE A 130 17.64 -11.37 5.05
CA PHE A 130 16.41 -11.04 4.31
C PHE A 130 15.76 -9.73 4.72
N GLU A 131 15.03 -9.16 3.78
CA GLU A 131 14.05 -8.10 3.97
C GLU A 131 12.71 -8.55 3.37
N LEU A 132 11.62 -8.29 4.09
CA LEU A 132 10.26 -8.50 3.60
C LEU A 132 9.61 -7.17 3.23
N THR A 133 9.26 -6.98 1.96
CA THR A 133 8.50 -5.83 1.44
C THR A 133 7.15 -6.27 0.88
N ASP A 134 6.30 -5.30 0.51
CA ASP A 134 5.01 -5.53 -0.17
C ASP A 134 4.17 -6.61 0.50
N LYS A 135 4.04 -6.47 1.82
CA LYS A 135 3.36 -7.42 2.70
C LYS A 135 1.86 -7.29 2.51
N HIS A 136 1.22 -8.39 2.13
CA HIS A 136 -0.23 -8.48 2.00
C HIS A 136 -0.76 -9.70 2.74
N PHE A 137 -2.01 -9.63 3.17
CA PHE A 137 -2.76 -10.79 3.64
C PHE A 137 -4.22 -10.65 3.23
N PHE A 138 -4.91 -11.80 3.14
CA PHE A 138 -6.30 -11.86 2.72
C PHE A 138 -7.00 -13.09 3.30
N TRP A 139 -8.33 -13.02 3.41
CA TRP A 139 -9.17 -14.14 3.82
C TRP A 139 -9.47 -15.07 2.64
N ILE A 140 -9.44 -16.37 2.89
CA ILE A 140 -9.75 -17.41 1.91
C ILE A 140 -11.27 -17.58 1.87
N SER A 141 -11.93 -16.63 1.20
CA SER A 141 -13.39 -16.51 1.13
C SER A 141 -13.84 -15.81 -0.17
N PRO A 142 -15.15 -15.72 -0.43
CA PRO A 142 -15.69 -14.89 -1.51
C PRO A 142 -15.43 -13.37 -1.36
N THR A 143 -15.07 -12.91 -0.17
CA THR A 143 -14.79 -11.50 0.17
C THR A 143 -13.40 -11.39 0.79
N PRO A 144 -12.33 -11.64 0.01
CA PRO A 144 -10.96 -11.82 0.53
C PRO A 144 -10.35 -10.59 1.21
N ASP A 145 -10.84 -9.39 0.91
CA ASP A 145 -10.35 -8.13 1.48
C ASP A 145 -11.10 -7.76 2.80
N GLU A 146 -12.09 -8.56 3.20
CA GLU A 146 -12.87 -8.39 4.43
C GLU A 146 -12.84 -9.66 5.29
N MET A 147 -12.76 -9.50 6.62
CA MET A 147 -12.78 -10.62 7.56
C MET A 147 -14.07 -11.44 7.41
N SER A 148 -13.93 -12.67 6.92
CA SER A 148 -15.07 -13.48 6.50
C SER A 148 -14.76 -14.99 6.47
N TYR A 149 -15.83 -15.78 6.61
CA TYR A 149 -15.79 -17.23 6.44
C TYR A 149 -15.86 -17.61 4.96
N GLY A 150 -15.18 -18.68 4.57
CA GLY A 150 -15.13 -19.15 3.19
C GLY A 150 -16.04 -20.33 2.93
N TRP A 151 -17.03 -20.18 2.05
CA TRP A 151 -17.87 -21.28 1.53
C TRP A 151 -18.42 -22.22 2.61
N ASP A 152 -17.93 -23.47 2.67
CA ASP A 152 -18.33 -24.51 3.63
C ASP A 152 -17.46 -24.57 4.90
N GLU A 153 -16.46 -23.69 5.05
CA GLU A 153 -15.68 -23.49 6.27
C GLU A 153 -16.36 -22.43 7.15
N LEU A 154 -17.14 -22.90 8.14
CA LEU A 154 -17.90 -22.04 9.05
C LEU A 154 -17.31 -22.00 10.47
N GLY A 155 -16.26 -22.78 10.74
CA GLY A 155 -15.66 -22.89 12.06
C GLY A 155 -14.46 -21.97 12.27
N TYR A 156 -13.75 -21.63 11.19
CA TYR A 156 -12.50 -20.88 11.25
C TYR A 156 -12.40 -19.89 10.09
N HIS A 157 -12.04 -18.64 10.37
CA HIS A 157 -11.47 -17.79 9.34
C HIS A 157 -10.17 -18.43 8.85
N ARG A 158 -9.93 -18.39 7.54
CA ARG A 158 -8.71 -18.90 6.92
C ARG A 158 -8.07 -17.77 6.15
N ILE A 159 -6.76 -17.65 6.24
CA ILE A 159 -6.02 -16.54 5.62
C ILE A 159 -4.83 -17.08 4.84
N ALA A 160 -4.29 -16.23 3.97
CA ALA A 160 -2.94 -16.35 3.46
C ALA A 160 -2.22 -15.03 3.67
N ALA A 161 -0.90 -15.10 3.90
CA ALA A 161 -0.01 -13.95 3.99
C ALA A 161 1.10 -14.09 2.97
N CYS A 162 1.47 -13.00 2.32
CA CYS A 162 2.50 -12.99 1.28
C CYS A 162 3.36 -11.74 1.33
N ALA A 163 4.60 -11.88 0.90
CA ALA A 163 5.58 -10.80 0.85
C ALA A 163 6.56 -11.02 -0.30
N MET A 164 7.14 -9.92 -0.77
CA MET A 164 8.37 -9.95 -1.54
C MET A 164 9.55 -10.15 -0.60
N VAL A 165 10.33 -11.21 -0.84
CA VAL A 165 11.52 -11.55 -0.05
C VAL A 165 12.76 -11.15 -0.84
N THR A 166 13.54 -10.24 -0.27
CA THR A 166 14.86 -9.87 -0.82
C THR A 166 15.96 -10.54 0.00
N ASP A 167 16.78 -11.38 -0.62
CA ASP A 167 18.07 -11.82 -0.06
C ASP A 167 19.11 -10.71 -0.29
N LYS A 168 19.43 -9.97 0.77
CA LYS A 168 20.36 -8.84 0.75
C LYS A 168 21.81 -9.27 0.53
N LEU A 169 22.14 -10.53 0.84
CA LEU A 169 23.52 -11.02 0.73
C LEU A 169 23.92 -11.24 -0.73
N TYR A 170 22.97 -11.73 -1.54
CA TYR A 170 23.19 -12.06 -2.95
C TYR A 170 22.35 -11.24 -3.92
N ASN A 171 21.59 -10.26 -3.43
CA ASN A 171 20.67 -9.42 -4.20
C ASN A 171 19.66 -10.24 -5.03
N LYS A 172 19.15 -11.34 -4.47
CA LYS A 172 18.16 -12.21 -5.10
C LYS A 172 16.76 -11.91 -4.56
N GLN A 173 15.72 -12.13 -5.36
CA GLN A 173 14.34 -11.84 -4.96
C GLN A 173 13.39 -12.98 -5.33
N PHE A 174 12.47 -13.28 -4.43
CA PHE A 174 11.37 -14.20 -4.69
C PHE A 174 10.12 -13.80 -3.91
N PHE A 175 8.96 -14.17 -4.42
CA PHE A 175 7.67 -14.02 -3.75
C PHE A 175 7.44 -15.23 -2.83
N MET A 176 7.02 -14.99 -1.59
CA MET A 176 6.68 -16.05 -0.66
C MET A 176 5.25 -15.88 -0.17
N MET A 177 4.46 -16.95 -0.22
CA MET A 177 3.11 -17.03 0.33
C MET A 177 3.02 -18.16 1.36
N VAL A 178 2.38 -17.88 2.49
CA VAL A 178 2.09 -18.83 3.56
C VAL A 178 0.60 -18.95 3.74
N THR A 179 0.08 -20.17 3.83
CA THR A 179 -1.34 -20.41 4.11
C THR A 179 -1.55 -21.54 5.10
N HIS A 180 -2.74 -21.59 5.68
CA HIS A 180 -3.28 -22.75 6.37
C HIS A 180 -4.67 -23.00 5.78
N ALA A 181 -4.77 -23.94 4.85
CA ALA A 181 -5.95 -24.10 4.00
C ALA A 181 -7.20 -24.52 4.79
N PRO A 182 -8.41 -24.25 4.27
CA PRO A 182 -9.66 -24.65 4.92
C PRO A 182 -9.82 -26.16 5.18
N LEU A 183 -10.73 -26.52 6.09
CA LEU A 183 -11.18 -27.91 6.32
C LEU A 183 -12.37 -28.29 5.44
N GLY A 184 -13.17 -27.31 5.02
CA GLY A 184 -14.26 -27.50 4.07
C GLY A 184 -13.72 -27.86 2.68
N ALA A 185 -14.27 -28.88 2.04
CA ALA A 185 -13.78 -29.35 0.74
C ALA A 185 -14.02 -28.30 -0.37
N THR A 186 -15.15 -27.61 -0.31
CA THR A 186 -15.48 -26.53 -1.27
C THR A 186 -14.55 -25.34 -1.03
N ALA A 187 -14.37 -24.95 0.23
CA ALA A 187 -13.51 -23.85 0.63
C ALA A 187 -12.04 -24.10 0.25
N ARG A 188 -11.54 -25.33 0.38
CA ARG A 188 -10.20 -25.68 -0.13
C ARG A 188 -10.10 -25.56 -1.65
N ALA A 189 -11.07 -26.09 -2.38
CA ALA A 189 -11.03 -26.10 -3.84
C ALA A 189 -11.11 -24.68 -4.43
N GLU A 190 -12.01 -23.84 -3.92
CA GLU A 190 -12.10 -22.44 -4.34
C GLU A 190 -10.95 -21.60 -3.78
N GLY A 191 -10.51 -21.88 -2.56
CA GLY A 191 -9.34 -21.26 -1.96
C GLY A 191 -8.08 -21.44 -2.80
N ALA A 192 -7.84 -22.63 -3.36
CA ALA A 192 -6.70 -22.86 -4.25
C ALA A 192 -6.72 -21.96 -5.49
N LYS A 193 -7.89 -21.69 -6.08
CA LYS A 193 -8.02 -20.75 -7.21
C LYS A 193 -7.73 -19.32 -6.77
N LEU A 194 -8.24 -18.93 -5.60
CA LEU A 194 -8.01 -17.61 -5.02
C LEU A 194 -6.53 -17.38 -4.69
N LEU A 195 -5.80 -18.37 -4.16
CA LEU A 195 -4.36 -18.27 -3.92
C LEU A 195 -3.60 -17.99 -5.22
N ILE A 196 -3.96 -18.64 -6.33
CA ILE A 196 -3.37 -18.40 -7.66
C ILE A 196 -3.72 -16.99 -8.16
N GLU A 197 -4.97 -16.56 -8.02
CA GLU A 197 -5.41 -15.22 -8.40
C GLU A 197 -4.63 -14.14 -7.66
N ARG A 198 -4.52 -14.29 -6.33
CA ARG A 198 -3.83 -13.32 -5.47
C ARG A 198 -2.33 -13.33 -5.67
N GLU A 199 -1.71 -14.49 -5.93
CA GLU A 199 -0.31 -14.49 -6.32
C GLU A 199 -0.07 -13.73 -7.62
N LYS A 200 -0.89 -13.92 -8.67
CA LYS A 200 -0.74 -13.14 -9.91
C LYS A 200 -0.95 -11.65 -9.71
N MET A 201 -1.86 -11.28 -8.80
CA MET A 201 -2.13 -9.88 -8.47
C MET A 201 -0.96 -9.22 -7.73
N TYR A 202 -0.36 -9.92 -6.77
CA TYR A 202 0.73 -9.39 -5.94
C TYR A 202 2.12 -9.63 -6.53
N ASN A 203 2.26 -10.54 -7.49
CA ASN A 203 3.48 -10.83 -8.24
C ASN A 203 3.25 -10.60 -9.75
N PRO A 204 2.99 -9.35 -10.19
CA PRO A 204 2.64 -9.05 -11.57
C PRO A 204 3.79 -9.33 -12.55
N ASP A 205 5.03 -9.24 -12.09
CA ASP A 205 6.24 -9.49 -12.89
C ASP A 205 6.55 -10.99 -13.03
N GLY A 206 5.81 -11.84 -12.31
CA GLY A 206 5.93 -13.29 -12.39
C GLY A 206 7.27 -13.82 -11.90
N ILE A 207 7.88 -13.15 -10.91
CA ILE A 207 9.15 -13.53 -10.30
C ILE A 207 9.06 -14.93 -9.63
N PRO A 208 10.18 -15.57 -9.26
CA PRO A 208 10.17 -16.85 -8.56
C PRO A 208 9.23 -16.82 -7.36
N SER A 209 8.42 -17.86 -7.22
CA SER A 209 7.29 -17.83 -6.28
C SER A 209 7.18 -19.14 -5.53
N ILE A 210 7.12 -19.05 -4.21
CA ILE A 210 7.10 -20.17 -3.28
C ILE A 210 5.85 -20.07 -2.40
N LEU A 211 5.01 -21.10 -2.45
CA LEU A 211 3.85 -21.26 -1.57
C LEU A 211 4.14 -22.36 -0.55
N VAL A 212 3.97 -22.06 0.74
CA VAL A 212 4.14 -23.02 1.82
C VAL A 212 2.92 -23.12 2.73
N GLY A 213 2.76 -24.27 3.35
CA GLY A 213 1.91 -24.43 4.51
C GLY A 213 1.19 -25.76 4.61
N ASP A 214 0.33 -25.84 5.62
CA ASP A 214 -0.62 -26.93 5.82
C ASP A 214 -1.81 -26.74 4.88
N MET A 215 -1.93 -27.62 3.89
CA MET A 215 -2.96 -27.58 2.86
C MET A 215 -4.23 -28.34 3.25
N ASN A 216 -4.26 -29.02 4.41
CA ASN A 216 -5.37 -29.86 4.84
C ASN A 216 -5.86 -30.84 3.75
N ALA A 217 -4.96 -31.24 2.85
CA ALA A 217 -5.29 -31.93 1.61
C ALA A 217 -4.18 -32.90 1.21
N ALA A 218 -4.57 -34.12 0.83
CA ALA A 218 -3.64 -35.07 0.25
C ALA A 218 -3.30 -34.70 -1.21
N MET A 219 -2.32 -35.39 -1.78
CA MET A 219 -1.79 -35.07 -3.12
C MET A 219 -2.85 -35.17 -4.22
N ASP A 220 -3.85 -36.05 -4.06
CA ASP A 220 -4.92 -36.32 -5.02
C ASP A 220 -6.17 -35.44 -4.85
N ASP A 221 -6.23 -34.59 -3.82
CA ASP A 221 -7.31 -33.62 -3.60
C ASP A 221 -7.44 -32.62 -4.77
N ALA A 222 -8.65 -32.10 -4.98
CA ALA A 222 -8.94 -31.11 -6.01
C ALA A 222 -8.15 -29.80 -5.82
N SER A 223 -7.93 -29.37 -4.57
CA SER A 223 -7.13 -28.17 -4.27
C SER A 223 -5.67 -28.37 -4.69
N SER A 224 -5.07 -29.50 -4.30
CA SER A 224 -3.69 -29.88 -4.66
C SER A 224 -3.51 -29.98 -6.18
N LYS A 225 -4.47 -30.56 -6.90
CA LYS A 225 -4.48 -30.57 -8.38
C LYS A 225 -4.55 -29.17 -8.97
N THR A 226 -5.36 -28.28 -8.39
CA THR A 226 -5.51 -26.89 -8.84
C THR A 226 -4.23 -26.09 -8.62
N LEU A 227 -3.63 -26.17 -7.43
CA LEU A 227 -2.34 -25.52 -7.14
C LEU A 227 -1.25 -25.96 -8.12
N ARG A 228 -1.23 -27.26 -8.47
CA ARG A 228 -0.28 -27.81 -9.45
C ARG A 228 -0.48 -27.36 -10.90
N THR A 229 -1.53 -26.59 -11.20
CA THR A 229 -1.66 -25.93 -12.51
C THR A 229 -0.83 -24.65 -12.61
N HIS A 230 -0.37 -24.12 -11.46
CA HIS A 230 0.35 -22.85 -11.38
C HIS A 230 1.74 -22.99 -10.72
N TRP A 231 1.89 -23.90 -9.75
CA TRP A 231 3.16 -24.24 -9.11
C TRP A 231 3.54 -25.71 -9.32
N ASN A 232 4.83 -26.03 -9.19
CA ASN A 232 5.35 -27.38 -9.06
C ASN A 232 5.38 -27.81 -7.59
N ASP A 233 5.04 -29.07 -7.32
CA ASP A 233 5.19 -29.67 -6.00
C ASP A 233 6.67 -30.07 -5.79
N SER A 234 7.34 -29.47 -4.81
CA SER A 234 8.79 -29.69 -4.61
C SER A 234 9.14 -31.15 -4.31
N PHE A 235 8.28 -31.89 -3.61
CA PHE A 235 8.51 -33.33 -3.35
C PHE A 235 8.47 -34.18 -4.63
N LEU A 236 7.63 -33.79 -5.59
CA LEU A 236 7.51 -34.49 -6.88
C LEU A 236 8.57 -34.04 -7.90
N THR A 237 9.24 -32.93 -7.63
CA THR A 237 10.18 -32.29 -8.55
C THR A 237 11.63 -32.63 -8.23
N VAL A 238 11.98 -32.71 -6.95
CA VAL A 238 13.33 -33.10 -6.50
C VAL A 238 13.63 -34.55 -6.89
N GLU A 239 14.86 -34.81 -7.33
CA GLU A 239 15.31 -36.16 -7.64
C GLU A 239 15.26 -37.06 -6.39
N SER A 240 14.82 -38.31 -6.55
CA SER A 240 14.55 -39.22 -5.42
C SER A 240 15.75 -39.43 -4.48
N ASP A 241 16.97 -39.35 -5.01
CA ASP A 241 18.20 -39.51 -4.23
C ASP A 241 18.43 -38.35 -3.23
N PHE A 242 17.81 -37.20 -3.48
CA PHE A 242 17.93 -35.97 -2.67
C PHE A 242 16.69 -35.71 -1.82
N ILE A 243 15.80 -36.69 -1.70
CA ILE A 243 14.66 -36.69 -0.79
C ILE A 243 15.03 -37.46 0.48
N SER A 244 14.86 -36.83 1.65
CA SER A 244 15.13 -37.47 2.95
C SER A 244 13.94 -37.39 3.90
N GLY A 245 13.80 -38.42 4.75
CA GLY A 245 12.68 -38.56 5.66
C GLY A 245 11.47 -39.28 5.06
N PRO A 246 10.35 -39.35 5.79
CA PRO A 246 9.14 -40.02 5.34
C PRO A 246 8.34 -39.22 4.28
N VAL A 247 7.34 -39.85 3.67
CA VAL A 247 6.40 -39.17 2.74
C VAL A 247 5.39 -38.32 3.50
N GLY A 248 4.86 -38.86 4.60
CA GLY A 248 3.84 -38.24 5.43
C GLY A 248 4.40 -37.13 6.31
N THR A 249 3.59 -36.10 6.51
CA THR A 249 3.94 -34.90 7.27
C THR A 249 3.10 -34.78 8.55
N PHE A 250 1.92 -35.41 8.60
CA PHE A 250 1.07 -35.42 9.79
C PHE A 250 1.32 -36.65 10.66
N ASN A 251 1.86 -36.43 11.87
CA ASN A 251 2.12 -37.47 12.86
C ASN A 251 1.03 -37.55 13.96
N GLY A 252 0.18 -36.51 14.10
CA GLY A 252 -0.94 -36.52 15.04
C GLY A 252 -0.54 -36.77 16.50
N HIS A 253 0.67 -36.34 16.89
CA HIS A 253 1.28 -36.57 18.21
C HIS A 253 1.62 -38.03 18.54
N LYS A 254 1.70 -38.91 17.52
CA LYS A 254 1.95 -40.35 17.70
C LYS A 254 3.30 -40.75 17.11
N ILE A 255 4.25 -41.12 17.97
CA ILE A 255 5.55 -41.68 17.55
C ILE A 255 5.44 -42.98 16.75
N THR A 256 4.27 -43.64 16.80
CA THR A 256 3.94 -44.85 16.04
C THR A 256 3.15 -44.56 14.75
N ALA A 257 2.95 -43.29 14.38
CA ALA A 257 2.27 -42.93 13.13
C ALA A 257 3.01 -43.53 11.91
N ASP A 258 2.26 -44.15 11.01
CA ASP A 258 2.80 -44.63 9.75
C ASP A 258 2.93 -43.46 8.76
N LEU A 259 4.09 -42.80 8.80
CA LEU A 259 4.43 -41.70 7.90
C LEU A 259 4.86 -42.18 6.50
N THR A 260 4.79 -43.48 6.19
CA THR A 260 5.05 -43.96 4.82
C THR A 260 3.84 -43.73 3.90
N GLN A 261 2.66 -43.47 4.46
CA GLN A 261 1.42 -43.28 3.72
C GLN A 261 1.35 -41.88 3.07
N ALA A 262 1.12 -41.83 1.76
CA ALA A 262 0.94 -40.57 1.03
C ALA A 262 -0.27 -39.76 1.51
N THR A 263 -1.28 -40.41 2.09
CA THR A 263 -2.45 -39.74 2.69
C THR A 263 -2.13 -38.93 3.94
N ALA A 264 -0.98 -39.18 4.58
CA ALA A 264 -0.49 -38.41 5.72
C ALA A 264 0.31 -37.16 5.29
N ARG A 265 0.53 -36.94 3.99
CA ARG A 265 1.18 -35.74 3.46
C ARG A 265 0.15 -34.66 3.20
N ILE A 266 0.05 -33.71 4.14
CA ILE A 266 -0.89 -32.57 4.05
C ILE A 266 -0.18 -31.21 4.09
N ASP A 267 1.12 -31.19 4.36
CA ASP A 267 1.96 -30.01 4.31
C ASP A 267 2.78 -30.01 3.02
N TYR A 268 2.89 -28.84 2.39
CA TYR A 268 3.51 -28.70 1.08
C TYR A 268 4.43 -27.48 1.01
N ILE A 269 5.44 -27.62 0.16
CA ILE A 269 6.20 -26.51 -0.40
C ILE A 269 6.03 -26.62 -1.91
N TYR A 270 5.39 -25.62 -2.49
CA TYR A 270 5.16 -25.45 -3.92
C TYR A 270 6.07 -24.35 -4.46
N SER A 271 6.62 -24.51 -5.65
CA SER A 271 7.55 -23.56 -6.27
C SER A 271 7.28 -23.35 -7.76
N ARG A 272 7.57 -22.17 -8.29
CA ARG A 272 7.49 -21.86 -9.74
C ARG A 272 8.51 -20.80 -10.13
N GLY A 273 8.71 -20.66 -11.44
CA GLY A 273 9.65 -19.70 -12.00
C GLY A 273 11.08 -20.21 -11.91
N ASP A 274 12.02 -19.28 -11.79
CA ASP A 274 13.44 -19.57 -11.65
C ASP A 274 13.76 -20.07 -10.22
N VAL A 275 13.45 -21.34 -9.97
CA VAL A 275 13.72 -22.07 -8.71
C VAL A 275 14.32 -23.43 -9.07
N GLU A 276 15.61 -23.61 -8.79
CA GLU A 276 16.31 -24.88 -8.95
C GLU A 276 16.36 -25.61 -7.60
N LEU A 277 15.52 -26.64 -7.44
CA LEU A 277 15.45 -27.42 -6.20
C LEU A 277 16.64 -28.39 -6.08
N LYS A 278 17.37 -28.30 -4.97
CA LYS A 278 18.54 -29.14 -4.67
C LYS A 278 18.21 -30.33 -3.76
N SER A 279 17.35 -30.14 -2.77
CA SER A 279 16.96 -31.21 -1.84
C SER A 279 15.58 -30.97 -1.23
N TYR A 280 14.96 -32.03 -0.73
CA TYR A 280 13.71 -32.00 0.02
C TYR A 280 13.82 -32.89 1.26
N LYS A 281 13.34 -32.41 2.41
CA LYS A 281 13.38 -33.15 3.67
C LYS A 281 12.06 -33.02 4.43
N VAL A 282 11.57 -34.15 4.94
CA VAL A 282 10.61 -34.18 6.05
C VAL A 282 11.36 -34.58 7.32
N ASP A 283 11.40 -33.71 8.31
CA ASP A 283 12.08 -34.02 9.59
C ASP A 283 11.12 -34.69 10.57
N ASN A 284 11.25 -36.01 10.70
CA ASN A 284 10.52 -36.81 11.68
C ASN A 284 11.34 -37.11 12.95
N THR A 285 12.21 -36.20 13.36
CA THR A 285 12.97 -36.36 14.61
C THR A 285 12.04 -36.36 15.83
N VAL A 286 12.14 -37.40 16.64
CA VAL A 286 11.50 -37.48 17.96
C VAL A 286 12.46 -36.93 19.02
N TYR A 287 11.98 -36.03 19.86
CA TYR A 287 12.76 -35.39 20.91
C TYR A 287 12.36 -35.97 22.26
N GLY A 288 13.21 -36.83 22.80
CA GLY A 288 12.84 -37.67 23.94
C GLY A 288 11.75 -38.65 23.50
N ASN A 289 10.50 -38.41 23.94
CA ASN A 289 9.36 -39.28 23.64
C ASN A 289 8.23 -38.57 22.87
N ILE A 290 8.48 -37.35 22.36
CA ILE A 290 7.45 -36.55 21.67
C ILE A 290 7.92 -36.04 20.32
N TYR A 291 6.96 -35.84 19.41
CA TYR A 291 7.12 -34.86 18.33
C TYR A 291 6.87 -33.45 18.90
N PRO A 292 7.55 -32.39 18.42
CA PRO A 292 7.31 -31.04 18.95
C PRO A 292 5.95 -30.44 18.53
N SER A 293 5.35 -30.97 17.46
CA SER A 293 4.06 -30.63 16.86
C SER A 293 3.41 -31.91 16.29
N ASP A 294 2.11 -31.91 16.00
CA ASP A 294 1.45 -32.98 15.25
C ASP A 294 1.82 -33.01 13.77
N HIS A 295 2.59 -32.03 13.32
CA HIS A 295 3.19 -32.00 11.98
C HIS A 295 4.71 -32.17 12.07
N CYS A 296 5.28 -32.80 11.05
CA CYS A 296 6.71 -32.86 10.81
C CYS A 296 7.09 -31.65 9.94
N PRO A 297 8.15 -30.90 10.29
CA PRO A 297 8.57 -29.78 9.48
C PRO A 297 9.16 -30.20 8.13
N LEU A 298 8.92 -29.37 7.11
CA LEU A 298 9.44 -29.55 5.76
C LEU A 298 10.62 -28.61 5.53
N THR A 299 11.59 -29.05 4.75
CA THR A 299 12.71 -28.23 4.28
C THR A 299 12.93 -28.48 2.80
N ILE A 300 13.12 -27.39 2.03
CA ILE A 300 13.76 -27.46 0.72
C ILE A 300 15.09 -26.70 0.76
N GLN A 301 16.02 -27.14 -0.07
CA GLN A 301 17.15 -26.32 -0.47
C GLN A 301 17.00 -25.98 -1.95
N PHE A 302 17.20 -24.71 -2.30
CA PHE A 302 17.04 -24.27 -3.69
C PHE A 302 17.97 -23.11 -4.02
N ASP A 303 18.29 -23.00 -5.31
CA ASP A 303 18.91 -21.83 -5.92
C ASP A 303 17.88 -21.06 -6.75
N THR A 304 18.10 -19.77 -6.90
CA THR A 304 17.38 -18.90 -7.83
C THR A 304 18.38 -17.90 -8.38
N ASP A 305 18.33 -17.58 -9.67
CA ASP A 305 19.19 -16.57 -10.29
C ASP A 305 18.43 -15.28 -10.58
N TYR A 306 17.18 -15.17 -10.10
CA TYR A 306 16.39 -13.96 -10.19
C TYR A 306 16.95 -12.89 -9.24
N GLU A 307 17.71 -11.97 -9.81
CA GLU A 307 18.19 -10.79 -9.11
C GLU A 307 17.03 -9.82 -8.84
N LYS A 308 17.04 -9.21 -7.64
CA LYS A 308 16.18 -8.06 -7.35
C LYS A 308 16.44 -7.02 -8.45
N PRO A 309 15.41 -6.59 -9.19
CA PRO A 309 15.57 -5.52 -10.15
C PRO A 309 16.23 -4.33 -9.46
N ALA A 310 17.28 -3.77 -10.06
CA ALA A 310 17.83 -2.52 -9.55
C ALA A 310 16.68 -1.51 -9.45
N PRO A 311 16.56 -0.76 -8.33
CA PRO A 311 15.55 0.29 -8.27
C PRO A 311 15.71 1.16 -9.50
N ASP A 312 14.60 1.45 -10.18
CA ASP A 312 14.63 2.31 -11.36
C ASP A 312 15.40 3.58 -11.00
N VAL A 313 16.49 3.82 -11.73
CA VAL A 313 17.28 5.03 -11.53
C VAL A 313 16.43 6.14 -12.12
N VAL A 314 15.81 6.91 -11.23
CA VAL A 314 15.08 8.11 -11.62
C VAL A 314 16.11 9.06 -12.21
N GLU A 315 15.90 9.49 -13.46
CA GLU A 315 16.89 10.31 -14.16
C GLU A 315 17.00 11.70 -13.51
N GLY A 316 18.22 12.26 -13.48
CA GLY A 316 18.51 13.60 -12.96
C GLY A 316 19.52 13.58 -11.81
N SER A 317 19.60 14.68 -11.07
CA SER A 317 20.44 14.82 -9.87
C SER A 317 19.72 15.46 -8.68
N GLY A 318 18.44 15.78 -8.85
CA GLY A 318 17.62 16.43 -7.82
C GLY A 318 17.96 17.91 -7.60
N THR A 319 18.68 18.54 -8.51
CA THR A 319 19.02 19.96 -8.45
C THR A 319 18.02 20.78 -9.28
N ALA A 320 17.93 22.08 -9.05
CA ALA A 320 17.04 22.95 -9.82
C ALA A 320 17.32 22.92 -11.34
N ALA A 321 18.58 22.74 -11.74
CA ALA A 321 18.99 22.67 -13.14
C ALA A 321 18.76 21.29 -13.77
N ASP A 322 18.63 20.26 -12.94
CA ASP A 322 18.54 18.86 -13.34
C ASP A 322 17.70 18.08 -12.30
N PRO A 323 16.37 18.33 -12.28
CA PRO A 323 15.46 17.72 -11.33
C PRO A 323 15.35 16.22 -11.57
N TRP A 324 14.99 15.46 -10.54
CA TRP A 324 14.62 14.06 -10.68
C TRP A 324 13.36 13.94 -11.56
N GLN A 325 13.42 13.14 -12.62
CA GLN A 325 12.39 13.03 -13.66
C GLN A 325 11.53 11.78 -13.45
N LEU A 326 10.23 11.97 -13.21
CA LEU A 326 9.28 10.90 -12.95
C LEU A 326 8.37 10.73 -14.17
N ASN A 327 8.31 9.51 -14.71
CA ASN A 327 7.43 9.17 -15.84
C ASN A 327 6.61 7.88 -15.63
N SER A 328 6.82 7.18 -14.52
CA SER A 328 6.15 5.91 -14.22
C SER A 328 5.67 5.82 -12.77
N VAL A 329 4.77 4.86 -12.51
CA VAL A 329 4.33 4.51 -11.15
C VAL A 329 5.51 4.04 -10.30
N SER A 330 6.48 3.36 -10.93
CA SER A 330 7.70 2.89 -10.26
C SER A 330 8.56 4.06 -9.77
N ASP A 331 8.80 5.07 -10.61
CA ASP A 331 9.56 6.26 -10.24
C ASP A 331 8.90 6.97 -9.06
N TRP A 332 7.59 7.17 -9.13
CA TRP A 332 6.82 7.82 -8.08
C TRP A 332 6.97 7.09 -6.74
N ASN A 333 6.70 5.78 -6.73
CA ASN A 333 6.74 4.99 -5.51
C ASN A 333 8.17 4.88 -4.95
N THR A 334 9.18 4.79 -5.82
CA THR A 334 10.60 4.79 -5.45
C THR A 334 11.00 6.09 -4.74
N VAL A 335 10.64 7.24 -5.31
CA VAL A 335 10.89 8.55 -4.70
C VAL A 335 10.13 8.70 -3.38
N ALA A 336 8.85 8.34 -3.36
CA ALA A 336 8.02 8.44 -2.16
C ALA A 336 8.55 7.57 -1.02
N ALA A 337 8.93 6.32 -1.30
CA ALA A 337 9.50 5.41 -0.31
C ALA A 337 10.83 5.96 0.28
N SER A 338 11.72 6.47 -0.58
CA SER A 338 12.98 7.09 -0.14
C SER A 338 12.75 8.30 0.77
N ILE A 339 11.84 9.20 0.38
CA ILE A 339 11.52 10.39 1.17
C ILE A 339 10.89 9.98 2.52
N ASN A 340 9.98 9.01 2.52
CA ASN A 340 9.26 8.59 3.71
C ASN A 340 10.13 7.83 4.71
N ARG A 341 11.20 7.16 4.26
CA ARG A 341 12.15 6.45 5.13
C ARG A 341 13.03 7.40 5.96
N GLN A 342 13.25 8.63 5.49
CA GLN A 342 14.10 9.65 6.14
C GLN A 342 15.50 9.17 6.54
N ALA A 343 16.10 8.27 5.76
CA ALA A 343 17.44 7.79 6.10
C ALA A 343 18.54 8.76 5.70
N GLU A 344 19.65 8.71 6.44
CA GLU A 344 20.83 9.55 6.18
C GLU A 344 21.45 9.29 4.79
N ASP A 345 21.27 8.09 4.24
CA ASP A 345 21.77 7.67 2.94
C ASP A 345 20.74 7.78 1.80
N ALA A 346 19.62 8.48 2.03
CA ALA A 346 18.56 8.61 1.03
C ALA A 346 19.03 9.38 -0.22
N VAL A 347 18.87 8.76 -1.38
CA VAL A 347 19.16 9.38 -2.70
C VAL A 347 18.12 10.46 -3.03
N TYR A 348 16.84 10.12 -2.87
CA TYR A 348 15.73 11.04 -3.10
C TYR A 348 15.31 11.62 -1.75
N THR A 349 15.48 12.94 -1.59
CA THR A 349 15.24 13.67 -0.34
C THR A 349 14.08 14.65 -0.46
N SER A 350 13.45 15.00 0.66
CA SER A 350 12.34 15.95 0.67
C SER A 350 12.71 17.36 0.21
N ALA A 351 14.00 17.71 0.22
CA ALA A 351 14.51 19.03 -0.15
C ALA A 351 14.97 19.17 -1.61
N ALA A 352 14.91 18.07 -2.39
CA ALA A 352 15.35 18.04 -3.79
C ALA A 352 14.28 18.57 -4.76
N TYR A 353 14.67 18.68 -6.04
CA TYR A 353 13.81 19.12 -7.14
C TYR A 353 13.34 17.90 -7.95
N TYR A 354 12.04 17.86 -8.25
CA TYR A 354 11.37 16.78 -8.95
C TYR A 354 10.50 17.32 -10.08
N ARG A 355 10.37 16.56 -11.16
CA ARG A 355 9.58 16.95 -12.32
C ARG A 355 8.87 15.75 -12.94
N LEU A 356 7.60 15.90 -13.27
CA LEU A 356 6.93 14.94 -14.15
C LEU A 356 7.36 15.15 -15.60
N THR A 357 7.62 14.07 -16.33
CA THR A 357 7.93 14.11 -17.76
C THR A 357 6.93 13.34 -18.63
N ALA A 358 5.97 12.68 -18.00
CA ALA A 358 4.81 12.07 -18.63
C ALA A 358 3.62 12.07 -17.66
N ASP A 359 2.42 11.85 -18.19
CA ASP A 359 1.27 11.48 -17.35
C ASP A 359 1.54 10.10 -16.73
N ILE A 360 1.26 9.94 -15.44
CA ILE A 360 1.43 8.69 -14.70
C ILE A 360 0.07 8.12 -14.36
N ASP A 361 -0.27 6.96 -14.93
CA ASP A 361 -1.51 6.24 -14.64
C ASP A 361 -1.29 5.14 -13.61
N PHE A 362 -1.98 5.26 -12.47
CA PHE A 362 -1.92 4.28 -11.39
C PHE A 362 -2.85 3.08 -11.60
N ASP A 363 -3.71 3.08 -12.62
CA ASP A 363 -4.65 1.99 -12.95
C ASP A 363 -5.49 1.56 -11.72
N ASN A 364 -5.96 2.54 -10.94
CA ASN A 364 -6.69 2.34 -9.68
C ASN A 364 -5.92 1.61 -8.56
N LYS A 365 -4.60 1.45 -8.70
CA LYS A 365 -3.72 0.96 -7.65
C LYS A 365 -3.45 2.04 -6.60
N ASN A 366 -3.00 1.61 -5.43
CA ASN A 366 -2.68 2.52 -4.34
C ASN A 366 -1.44 3.35 -4.68
N LEU A 367 -1.57 4.67 -4.60
CA LEU A 367 -0.45 5.59 -4.64
C LEU A 367 0.21 5.64 -3.26
N THR A 368 1.54 5.58 -3.23
CA THR A 368 2.31 5.88 -2.00
C THR A 368 2.45 7.40 -1.86
N PRO A 369 1.86 8.02 -0.82
CA PRO A 369 1.95 9.48 -0.66
C PRO A 369 3.38 9.93 -0.34
N ILE A 370 3.79 11.09 -0.85
CA ILE A 370 5.08 11.71 -0.50
C ILE A 370 4.95 12.43 0.85
N SER A 371 5.99 12.32 1.69
CA SER A 371 6.05 12.96 3.02
C SER A 371 4.91 12.50 3.94
N PHE A 372 4.80 11.19 4.12
CA PHE A 372 3.74 10.54 4.90
C PHE A 372 4.29 9.52 5.89
N THR A 373 3.88 9.62 7.15
CA THR A 373 4.07 8.57 8.17
C THR A 373 2.85 8.51 9.10
N ALA A 374 2.63 7.35 9.73
CA ALA A 374 1.49 7.14 10.63
C ALA A 374 1.56 8.05 11.88
N ASP A 375 2.77 8.27 12.40
CA ASP A 375 2.95 8.89 13.73
C ASP A 375 3.48 10.33 13.69
N ASN A 376 4.13 10.75 12.59
CA ASN A 376 4.76 12.06 12.46
C ASN A 376 4.40 12.79 11.15
N THR A 377 4.39 14.12 11.21
CA THR A 377 4.27 14.95 10.00
C THR A 377 5.66 15.20 9.41
N ILE A 378 5.96 14.54 8.29
CA ILE A 378 7.10 14.88 7.42
C ILE A 378 6.62 15.96 6.45
N TYR A 379 7.47 16.96 6.17
CA TYR A 379 7.18 17.97 5.15
C TYR A 379 8.05 17.73 3.91
N PHE A 380 7.44 17.89 2.74
CA PHE A 380 8.17 18.11 1.49
C PHE A 380 8.72 19.55 1.50
N GLU A 381 10.02 19.75 1.28
CA GLU A 381 10.70 21.05 1.44
C GLU A 381 11.24 21.62 0.12
N GLY A 382 11.41 20.77 -0.89
CA GLY A 382 11.98 21.12 -2.18
C GLY A 382 10.94 21.64 -3.17
N GLU A 383 11.11 21.27 -4.44
CA GLU A 383 10.22 21.69 -5.52
C GLU A 383 9.70 20.48 -6.30
N PHE A 384 8.40 20.45 -6.53
CA PHE A 384 7.75 19.47 -7.40
C PHE A 384 7.05 20.19 -8.54
N ASP A 385 7.56 20.02 -9.76
CA ASP A 385 6.99 20.55 -10.99
C ASP A 385 6.20 19.46 -11.73
N GLY A 386 4.88 19.58 -11.75
CA GLY A 386 4.02 18.70 -12.55
C GLY A 386 4.18 18.94 -14.06
N ALA A 387 4.78 20.06 -14.49
CA ALA A 387 5.08 20.39 -15.88
C ALA A 387 3.88 20.24 -16.85
N GLY A 388 2.65 20.36 -16.33
CA GLY A 388 1.40 20.20 -17.07
C GLY A 388 0.94 18.74 -17.26
N HIS A 389 1.66 17.78 -16.69
CA HIS A 389 1.31 16.36 -16.64
C HIS A 389 0.37 16.01 -15.50
N LYS A 390 -0.21 14.81 -15.57
CA LYS A 390 -1.24 14.32 -14.65
C LYS A 390 -0.82 13.05 -13.91
N LEU A 391 -1.29 12.93 -12.67
CA LEU A 391 -1.46 11.64 -12.01
C LEU A 391 -2.90 11.17 -12.24
N LEU A 392 -3.07 10.03 -12.88
CA LEU A 392 -4.36 9.48 -13.31
C LEU A 392 -4.74 8.25 -12.48
N ASN A 393 -6.05 8.06 -12.30
CA ASN A 393 -6.66 6.92 -11.62
C ASN A 393 -6.04 6.62 -10.25
N VAL A 394 -5.73 7.68 -9.51
CA VAL A 394 -5.09 7.58 -8.19
C VAL A 394 -6.10 7.09 -7.15
N LYS A 395 -5.72 6.06 -6.40
CA LYS A 395 -6.40 5.66 -5.16
C LYS A 395 -5.46 5.88 -3.99
N ILE A 396 -5.92 6.58 -2.95
CA ILE A 396 -5.14 6.74 -1.72
C ILE A 396 -5.94 6.15 -0.57
N VAL A 397 -5.40 5.07 -0.01
CA VAL A 397 -5.84 4.43 1.23
C VAL A 397 -4.59 4.24 2.07
N ALA A 398 -4.38 5.11 3.06
CA ALA A 398 -3.23 5.03 3.95
C ALA A 398 -3.67 5.17 5.43
N PRO A 399 -2.85 4.80 6.42
CA PRO A 399 -3.10 5.05 7.84
C PRO A 399 -2.34 6.30 8.34
N GLY A 400 -2.98 7.26 9.01
CA GLY A 400 -2.31 8.50 9.45
C GLY A 400 -3.22 9.63 9.92
N LYS A 401 -2.69 10.86 10.06
CA LYS A 401 -3.46 12.05 10.48
C LYS A 401 -3.77 13.04 9.35
N SER A 402 -2.93 13.09 8.32
CA SER A 402 -2.98 14.07 7.24
C SER A 402 -2.70 13.39 5.91
N CYS A 403 -3.47 13.70 4.86
CA CYS A 403 -3.34 13.03 3.58
C CYS A 403 -3.65 13.92 2.38
N GLY A 404 -2.89 13.64 1.32
CA GLY A 404 -3.13 13.93 -0.08
C GLY A 404 -2.12 13.10 -0.88
N VAL A 405 -1.87 13.46 -2.13
CA VAL A 405 -0.67 12.97 -2.86
C VAL A 405 0.61 13.33 -2.09
N PHE A 406 0.58 14.47 -1.38
CA PHE A 406 1.55 14.86 -0.37
C PHE A 406 0.91 14.87 1.04
N GLY A 407 1.55 14.28 2.03
CA GLY A 407 1.09 14.33 3.43
C GLY A 407 1.15 15.76 3.99
N ALA A 408 2.29 16.43 3.79
CA ALA A 408 2.46 17.85 4.07
C ALA A 408 3.53 18.52 3.18
N ASN A 409 3.40 19.83 2.96
CA ASN A 409 4.29 20.64 2.12
C ASN A 409 4.80 21.88 2.86
N LYS A 410 6.10 22.18 2.77
CA LYS A 410 6.77 23.44 3.13
C LYS A 410 7.52 24.05 1.94
N GLY A 411 7.78 23.26 0.91
CA GLY A 411 8.39 23.67 -0.34
C GLY A 411 7.37 24.23 -1.34
N THR A 412 7.62 23.98 -2.62
CA THR A 412 6.79 24.44 -3.73
C THR A 412 6.25 23.25 -4.53
N ILE A 413 4.94 23.20 -4.73
CA ILE A 413 4.30 22.27 -5.69
C ILE A 413 3.68 23.13 -6.78
N ARG A 414 4.05 22.90 -8.04
CA ARG A 414 3.51 23.66 -9.17
C ARG A 414 3.00 22.75 -10.28
N ASP A 415 2.00 23.22 -11.02
CA ASP A 415 1.53 22.61 -12.27
C ASP A 415 1.17 21.11 -12.18
N LEU A 416 0.80 20.64 -10.99
CA LEU A 416 0.44 19.25 -10.74
C LEU A 416 -1.07 19.05 -10.87
N ALA A 417 -1.47 18.15 -11.75
CA ALA A 417 -2.86 17.73 -11.91
C ALA A 417 -3.07 16.31 -11.39
N VAL A 418 -4.13 16.09 -10.63
CA VAL A 418 -4.48 14.79 -10.03
C VAL A 418 -5.93 14.44 -10.33
N GLU A 419 -6.14 13.27 -10.93
CA GLU A 419 -7.46 12.67 -11.14
C GLU A 419 -7.55 11.34 -10.36
N GLY A 420 -8.50 11.24 -9.43
CA GLY A 420 -8.59 10.05 -8.58
C GLY A 420 -9.62 10.15 -7.46
N ALA A 421 -9.60 9.14 -6.58
CA ALA A 421 -10.48 9.07 -5.42
C ALA A 421 -9.68 8.98 -4.11
N LEU A 422 -10.06 9.81 -3.16
CA LEU A 422 -9.52 9.82 -1.80
C LEU A 422 -10.58 9.28 -0.84
N SER A 423 -10.30 8.17 -0.17
CA SER A 423 -11.12 7.68 0.93
C SER A 423 -10.28 7.55 2.17
N THR A 424 -10.71 8.17 3.25
CA THR A 424 -9.82 8.49 4.36
C THR A 424 -10.50 8.33 5.72
N GLU A 425 -9.82 7.68 6.67
CA GLU A 425 -10.11 7.75 8.12
C GLU A 425 -9.28 8.86 8.82
N PHE A 426 -8.70 9.79 8.04
CA PHE A 426 -7.78 10.83 8.51
C PHE A 426 -8.52 12.03 9.09
N GLU A 427 -7.81 12.80 9.92
CA GLU A 427 -8.31 14.08 10.42
C GLU A 427 -8.23 15.20 9.37
N ILE A 428 -7.21 15.20 8.52
CA ILE A 428 -6.94 16.27 7.54
C ILE A 428 -6.78 15.64 6.15
N ALA A 429 -7.57 16.09 5.18
CA ALA A 429 -7.56 15.55 3.82
C ALA A 429 -7.57 16.65 2.76
N GLY A 430 -6.65 16.55 1.79
CA GLY A 430 -6.66 17.34 0.57
C GLY A 430 -6.32 16.49 -0.65
N GLY A 431 -6.91 16.80 -1.81
CA GLY A 431 -6.62 16.04 -3.03
C GLY A 431 -5.15 16.12 -3.47
N ILE A 432 -4.49 17.26 -3.24
CA ILE A 432 -3.06 17.45 -3.52
C ILE A 432 -2.24 17.28 -2.25
N VAL A 433 -2.60 18.01 -1.18
CA VAL A 433 -1.85 17.99 0.07
C VAL A 433 -2.77 17.95 1.29
N GLY A 434 -2.37 17.22 2.33
CA GLY A 434 -3.06 17.33 3.61
C GLY A 434 -2.85 18.69 4.28
N ILE A 435 -1.59 19.01 4.63
CA ILE A 435 -1.21 20.30 5.23
C ILE A 435 -0.25 21.06 4.30
N ASN A 436 -0.66 22.25 3.84
CA ASN A 436 0.23 23.17 3.15
C ASN A 436 0.80 24.22 4.12
N ALA A 437 2.12 24.37 4.18
CA ALA A 437 2.84 25.46 4.84
C ALA A 437 3.82 26.17 3.87
N GLY A 438 3.90 25.71 2.62
CA GLY A 438 4.69 26.30 1.55
C GLY A 438 3.81 26.95 0.47
N VAL A 439 4.20 26.82 -0.79
CA VAL A 439 3.47 27.37 -1.94
C VAL A 439 2.91 26.24 -2.81
N ILE A 440 1.65 26.37 -3.19
CA ILE A 440 1.05 25.56 -4.25
C ILE A 440 0.54 26.49 -5.34
N ASP A 441 1.06 26.34 -6.56
CA ASP A 441 0.76 27.19 -7.71
C ASP A 441 0.25 26.36 -8.89
N GLY A 442 -0.99 26.59 -9.32
CA GLY A 442 -1.51 25.95 -10.53
C GLY A 442 -1.89 24.48 -10.38
N ALA A 443 -1.96 23.97 -9.15
CA ALA A 443 -2.36 22.58 -8.93
C ALA A 443 -3.86 22.38 -9.16
N THR A 444 -4.22 21.23 -9.73
CA THR A 444 -5.62 20.87 -9.98
C THR A 444 -5.97 19.49 -9.46
N PHE A 445 -7.17 19.36 -8.91
CA PHE A 445 -7.72 18.09 -8.47
C PHE A 445 -9.08 17.84 -9.11
N LYS A 446 -9.35 16.57 -9.44
CA LYS A 446 -10.66 16.11 -9.92
C LYS A 446 -10.97 14.73 -9.38
N GLY A 447 -12.10 14.62 -8.69
CA GLY A 447 -12.64 13.33 -8.25
C GLY A 447 -13.18 13.38 -6.83
N ASP A 448 -13.43 12.21 -6.27
CA ASP A 448 -14.18 12.10 -5.01
C ASP A 448 -13.27 12.15 -3.79
N ILE A 449 -13.72 12.84 -2.73
CA ILE A 449 -13.04 12.87 -1.42
C ILE A 449 -14.05 12.48 -0.33
N THR A 450 -13.81 11.36 0.34
CA THR A 450 -14.65 10.84 1.42
C THR A 450 -13.89 10.83 2.74
N GLY A 451 -14.29 11.70 3.67
CA GLY A 451 -13.78 11.74 5.04
C GLY A 451 -14.60 10.90 6.02
N GLY A 452 -13.93 9.99 6.74
CA GLY A 452 -14.50 9.14 7.78
C GLY A 452 -14.94 9.91 9.01
N THR A 453 -15.23 9.18 10.08
CA THR A 453 -15.83 9.77 11.30
C THR A 453 -14.88 10.70 12.08
N GLY A 454 -13.57 10.53 11.90
CA GLY A 454 -12.52 11.35 12.51
C GLY A 454 -12.15 12.62 11.73
N ALA A 455 -12.75 12.87 10.57
CA ALA A 455 -12.36 13.98 9.70
C ALA A 455 -12.64 15.35 10.36
N LYS A 456 -11.66 16.24 10.28
CA LYS A 456 -11.69 17.62 10.82
C LYS A 456 -11.58 18.66 9.72
N THR A 457 -10.78 18.43 8.69
CA THR A 457 -10.67 19.36 7.56
C THR A 457 -10.56 18.62 6.23
N ILE A 458 -11.30 19.10 5.23
CA ILE A 458 -11.36 18.49 3.90
C ILE A 458 -11.31 19.58 2.84
N GLY A 459 -10.37 19.49 1.91
CA GLY A 459 -10.22 20.42 0.79
C GLY A 459 -10.01 19.70 -0.55
N GLY A 460 -10.44 20.29 -1.66
CA GLY A 460 -10.11 19.73 -2.98
C GLY A 460 -8.61 19.77 -3.27
N ILE A 461 -7.92 20.84 -2.84
CA ILE A 461 -6.47 21.00 -3.00
C ILE A 461 -5.75 20.72 -1.68
N ALA A 462 -6.13 21.44 -0.62
CA ALA A 462 -5.48 21.34 0.69
C ALA A 462 -6.49 21.12 1.82
N GLY A 463 -6.26 20.15 2.69
CA GLY A 463 -7.07 20.00 3.90
C GLY A 463 -6.91 21.22 4.82
N GLN A 464 -5.66 21.58 5.11
CA GLN A 464 -5.31 22.77 5.86
C GLN A 464 -4.27 23.61 5.11
N ASN A 465 -4.52 24.92 4.99
CA ASN A 465 -3.56 25.88 4.46
C ASN A 465 -3.01 26.80 5.54
N LYS A 466 -1.70 26.73 5.72
CA LYS A 466 -0.83 27.61 6.53
C LYS A 466 0.25 28.28 5.65
N GLY A 467 0.12 28.17 4.33
CA GLY A 467 1.00 28.76 3.33
C GLY A 467 0.21 29.54 2.28
N THR A 468 0.57 29.38 1.02
CA THR A 468 -0.10 30.04 -0.11
C THR A 468 -0.66 29.00 -1.06
N LEU A 469 -1.94 29.14 -1.40
CA LEU A 469 -2.54 28.48 -2.57
C LEU A 469 -2.81 29.57 -3.61
N VAL A 470 -2.29 29.40 -4.81
CA VAL A 470 -2.46 30.36 -5.90
C VAL A 470 -2.75 29.64 -7.20
N ASN A 471 -3.63 30.20 -8.03
CA ASN A 471 -3.96 29.65 -9.35
C ASN A 471 -4.50 28.20 -9.33
N CYS A 472 -5.01 27.72 -8.19
CA CYS A 472 -5.39 26.31 -8.04
C CYS A 472 -6.87 26.07 -8.40
N ALA A 473 -7.20 24.83 -8.78
CA ALA A 473 -8.57 24.49 -9.16
C ALA A 473 -9.04 23.11 -8.70
N ASN A 474 -10.27 23.03 -8.20
CA ASN A 474 -10.99 21.76 -8.09
C ASN A 474 -11.99 21.67 -9.25
N LEU A 475 -11.89 20.60 -10.04
CA LEU A 475 -12.53 20.47 -11.36
C LEU A 475 -13.68 19.46 -11.40
N GLY A 476 -14.15 18.98 -10.25
CA GLY A 476 -15.34 18.13 -10.17
C GLY A 476 -15.23 17.07 -9.07
N GLY A 477 -16.23 16.19 -9.03
CA GLY A 477 -16.34 15.13 -8.02
C GLY A 477 -17.17 15.55 -6.81
N THR A 478 -17.38 14.59 -5.92
CA THR A 478 -18.16 14.74 -4.69
C THR A 478 -17.23 14.74 -3.47
N MET A 479 -17.41 15.72 -2.60
CA MET A 479 -16.73 15.73 -1.30
C MET A 479 -17.74 15.50 -0.19
N LYS A 480 -17.52 14.46 0.62
CA LYS A 480 -18.44 14.06 1.70
C LYS A 480 -17.71 13.70 2.99
N THR A 481 -18.40 13.84 4.12
CA THR A 481 -17.92 13.30 5.39
C THR A 481 -19.01 12.84 6.34
N ASP A 482 -18.71 11.76 7.05
CA ASP A 482 -19.56 11.18 8.09
C ASP A 482 -19.28 11.67 9.51
N ALA A 483 -18.29 12.56 9.67
CA ALA A 483 -17.89 13.07 10.97
C ALA A 483 -19.08 13.66 11.76
N PRO A 484 -19.23 13.29 13.05
CA PRO A 484 -20.41 13.64 13.82
C PRO A 484 -20.44 15.11 14.24
N LYS A 485 -19.31 15.84 14.21
CA LYS A 485 -19.24 17.23 14.66
C LYS A 485 -18.05 18.04 14.12
N ASP A 486 -18.37 19.20 13.53
CA ASP A 486 -17.54 20.35 13.19
C ASP A 486 -16.32 20.18 12.25
N PRO A 487 -16.33 19.32 11.21
CA PRO A 487 -15.33 19.47 10.15
C PRO A 487 -15.47 20.76 9.36
N ASN A 488 -14.36 21.29 8.88
CA ASN A 488 -14.33 22.38 7.91
C ASN A 488 -14.14 21.81 6.51
N MET A 489 -15.04 22.11 5.58
CA MET A 489 -14.99 21.57 4.22
C MET A 489 -15.01 22.70 3.19
N GLY A 490 -14.05 22.71 2.27
CA GLY A 490 -14.04 23.66 1.17
C GLY A 490 -13.68 23.02 -0.16
N GLY A 491 -14.27 23.50 -1.26
CA GLY A 491 -13.95 22.98 -2.58
C GLY A 491 -12.48 23.16 -2.97
N ILE A 492 -11.79 24.19 -2.47
CA ILE A 492 -10.33 24.34 -2.58
C ILE A 492 -9.62 23.97 -1.29
N VAL A 493 -10.06 24.53 -0.15
CA VAL A 493 -9.39 24.37 1.14
C VAL A 493 -10.36 24.14 2.28
N GLY A 494 -10.08 23.16 3.14
CA GLY A 494 -10.90 22.93 4.35
C GLY A 494 -10.79 24.09 5.33
N GLN A 495 -9.57 24.42 5.73
CA GLN A 495 -9.28 25.49 6.69
C GLN A 495 -8.06 26.32 6.29
N ILE A 496 -8.17 27.64 6.40
CA ILE A 496 -7.03 28.55 6.35
C ILE A 496 -6.70 29.02 7.76
N ALA A 497 -5.44 28.90 8.15
CA ALA A 497 -4.92 29.34 9.45
C ALA A 497 -3.62 30.13 9.26
N LYS A 498 -3.22 30.86 10.30
CA LYS A 498 -1.92 31.54 10.32
C LYS A 498 -0.75 30.56 10.15
N GLY A 499 0.32 31.01 9.52
CA GLY A 499 1.56 30.23 9.47
C GLY A 499 2.42 30.40 10.72
N ASP A 500 3.61 29.82 10.67
CA ASP A 500 4.53 29.73 11.82
C ASP A 500 5.06 31.11 12.26
N ASP A 501 5.09 32.09 11.36
CA ASP A 501 5.41 33.51 11.64
C ASP A 501 4.27 34.27 12.36
N GLY A 502 3.11 33.62 12.56
CA GLY A 502 1.94 34.21 13.19
C GLY A 502 1.08 35.11 12.28
N LEU A 503 1.43 35.24 10.99
CA LEU A 503 0.67 36.03 10.01
C LEU A 503 -0.39 35.18 9.31
N GLY A 504 -1.47 35.85 8.87
CA GLY A 504 -2.50 35.25 8.02
C GLY A 504 -1.94 34.71 6.70
N ARG A 505 -2.71 33.82 6.06
CA ARG A 505 -2.28 33.04 4.90
C ARG A 505 -3.25 33.13 3.73
N TYR A 506 -2.81 32.75 2.54
CA TYR A 506 -3.42 33.22 1.30
C TYR A 506 -4.02 32.10 0.46
N VAL A 507 -5.22 32.35 -0.05
CA VAL A 507 -5.83 31.64 -1.18
C VAL A 507 -6.21 32.67 -2.23
N ILE A 508 -5.51 32.66 -3.36
CA ILE A 508 -5.59 33.73 -4.36
C ILE A 508 -5.84 33.12 -5.74
N ASN A 509 -6.76 33.71 -6.51
CA ASN A 509 -6.94 33.34 -7.91
C ASN A 509 -7.33 31.86 -8.11
N CYS A 510 -8.07 31.28 -7.17
CA CYS A 510 -8.46 29.86 -7.20
C CYS A 510 -9.94 29.69 -7.55
N TYR A 511 -10.31 28.53 -8.10
CA TYR A 511 -11.71 28.25 -8.41
C TYR A 511 -12.13 26.81 -8.16
N SER A 512 -13.41 26.62 -7.84
CA SER A 512 -13.97 25.31 -7.55
C SER A 512 -15.23 25.04 -8.36
N ARG A 513 -15.23 23.90 -9.05
CA ARG A 513 -16.35 23.35 -9.81
C ARG A 513 -16.78 21.98 -9.28
N VAL A 514 -16.64 21.78 -7.97
CA VAL A 514 -17.10 20.57 -7.30
C VAL A 514 -18.60 20.33 -7.56
N ASP A 515 -18.98 19.08 -7.79
CA ASP A 515 -20.36 18.73 -8.13
C ASP A 515 -21.26 18.83 -6.88
N GLN A 516 -20.76 18.32 -5.75
CA GLN A 516 -21.50 18.32 -4.50
C GLN A 516 -20.59 18.35 -3.26
N LEU A 517 -21.04 19.08 -2.24
CA LEU A 517 -20.44 19.08 -0.89
C LEU A 517 -21.47 18.55 0.13
N GLU A 518 -21.09 17.54 0.91
CA GLU A 518 -21.96 16.89 1.88
C GLU A 518 -21.32 16.75 3.27
N ALA A 519 -22.08 17.14 4.29
CA ALA A 519 -21.59 17.24 5.66
C ALA A 519 -22.73 17.18 6.69
N LYS A 520 -22.53 16.50 7.81
CA LYS A 520 -23.55 16.47 8.89
C LYS A 520 -23.54 17.72 9.76
N HIS A 521 -22.39 18.27 10.15
CA HIS A 521 -22.30 19.40 11.09
C HIS A 521 -21.06 20.26 10.82
N ASN A 522 -21.01 21.01 9.72
CA ASN A 522 -19.74 21.58 9.22
C ASN A 522 -19.85 23.04 8.80
N ASP A 523 -18.71 23.73 8.80
CA ASP A 523 -18.51 24.96 8.04
C ASP A 523 -18.13 24.60 6.60
N VAL A 524 -19.06 24.80 5.65
CA VAL A 524 -18.92 24.33 4.26
C VAL A 524 -18.94 25.49 3.26
N GLY A 525 -17.91 25.61 2.43
CA GLY A 525 -17.85 26.62 1.38
C GLY A 525 -17.41 26.06 0.03
N GLY A 526 -17.87 26.66 -1.08
CA GLY A 526 -17.41 26.26 -2.40
C GLY A 526 -15.90 26.50 -2.63
N ILE A 527 -15.30 27.47 -1.93
CA ILE A 527 -13.84 27.71 -1.92
C ILE A 527 -13.23 27.25 -0.60
N ALA A 528 -13.70 27.80 0.52
CA ALA A 528 -13.10 27.57 1.84
C ALA A 528 -14.16 27.18 2.87
N GLY A 529 -13.88 26.14 3.68
CA GLY A 529 -14.72 25.81 4.83
C GLY A 529 -14.68 26.93 5.86
N ILE A 530 -13.48 27.17 6.42
CA ILE A 530 -13.22 28.26 7.36
C ILE A 530 -12.04 29.13 6.95
N VAL A 531 -12.21 30.45 7.15
CA VAL A 531 -11.14 31.46 7.06
C VAL A 531 -10.97 32.11 8.43
N SER A 532 -9.81 31.89 9.07
CA SER A 532 -9.48 32.46 10.38
C SER A 532 -8.12 33.16 10.41
N ASP A 533 -7.80 33.75 11.57
CA ASP A 533 -6.46 34.26 11.89
C ASP A 533 -5.94 35.32 10.91
N ASP A 534 -6.81 36.24 10.51
CA ASP A 534 -6.47 37.33 9.59
C ASP A 534 -6.00 36.84 8.20
N SER A 535 -6.41 35.63 7.81
CA SER A 535 -6.12 35.02 6.51
C SER A 535 -7.00 35.57 5.37
N PHE A 536 -6.59 35.28 4.13
CA PHE A 536 -7.07 35.94 2.92
C PHE A 536 -7.69 34.95 1.92
N VAL A 537 -8.83 35.33 1.35
CA VAL A 537 -9.39 34.72 0.13
C VAL A 537 -9.65 35.85 -0.87
N ILE A 538 -8.94 35.81 -2.00
CA ILE A 538 -8.88 36.93 -2.94
C ILE A 538 -9.07 36.43 -4.37
N ASN A 539 -10.01 37.05 -5.09
CA ASN A 539 -10.24 36.79 -6.51
C ASN A 539 -10.54 35.31 -6.82
N CYS A 540 -11.40 34.69 -6.00
CA CYS A 540 -11.76 33.28 -6.12
C CYS A 540 -13.22 33.11 -6.50
N TYR A 541 -13.57 32.03 -7.21
CA TYR A 541 -14.97 31.73 -7.53
C TYR A 541 -15.37 30.27 -7.38
N SER A 542 -16.65 30.03 -7.07
CA SER A 542 -17.22 28.68 -7.06
C SER A 542 -18.54 28.58 -7.80
N THR A 543 -18.72 27.47 -8.52
CA THR A 543 -19.95 27.14 -9.26
C THR A 543 -20.89 26.21 -8.50
N VAL A 544 -20.57 25.80 -7.27
CA VAL A 544 -21.33 24.78 -6.53
C VAL A 544 -22.83 25.12 -6.48
N GLU A 545 -23.65 24.22 -6.98
CA GLU A 545 -25.12 24.40 -7.02
C GLU A 545 -25.79 23.91 -5.75
N LYS A 546 -25.18 22.94 -5.06
CA LYS A 546 -25.77 22.28 -3.90
C LYS A 546 -24.75 21.97 -2.81
N ILE A 547 -25.04 22.46 -1.61
CA ILE A 547 -24.36 22.07 -0.36
C ILE A 547 -25.39 21.43 0.57
N THR A 548 -25.08 20.23 1.05
CA THR A 548 -25.90 19.52 2.05
C THR A 548 -25.19 19.61 3.39
N ALA A 549 -25.58 20.57 4.24
CA ALA A 549 -24.98 20.78 5.56
C ALA A 549 -25.96 21.30 6.62
N ASN A 550 -25.82 20.86 7.88
CA ASN A 550 -26.68 21.34 8.97
C ASN A 550 -26.16 22.60 9.68
N SER A 551 -24.86 22.92 9.61
CA SER A 551 -24.27 24.11 10.25
C SER A 551 -24.14 25.29 9.26
N SER A 552 -23.01 26.00 9.22
CA SER A 552 -22.81 27.16 8.35
C SER A 552 -22.40 26.73 6.94
N TYR A 553 -23.07 27.26 5.91
CA TYR A 553 -22.60 27.06 4.55
C TYR A 553 -22.90 28.25 3.65
N ALA A 554 -22.11 28.40 2.57
CA ALA A 554 -22.38 29.30 1.45
C ALA A 554 -21.60 28.90 0.19
N SER A 555 -21.95 29.51 -0.95
CA SER A 555 -21.30 29.25 -2.23
C SER A 555 -19.78 29.51 -2.25
N VAL A 556 -19.23 30.39 -1.40
CA VAL A 556 -17.78 30.64 -1.37
C VAL A 556 -17.15 30.24 -0.04
N VAL A 557 -17.54 30.88 1.06
CA VAL A 557 -16.92 30.67 2.38
C VAL A 557 -17.96 30.19 3.38
N GLY A 558 -17.74 29.04 4.00
CA GLY A 558 -18.63 28.51 5.03
C GLY A 558 -18.66 29.39 6.27
N TYR A 559 -17.47 29.72 6.79
CA TYR A 559 -17.33 30.51 8.01
C TYR A 559 -16.11 31.44 7.98
N SER A 560 -16.32 32.70 8.32
CA SER A 560 -15.27 33.73 8.45
C SER A 560 -15.16 34.19 9.90
N LYS A 561 -13.95 34.06 10.45
CA LYS A 561 -13.57 34.49 11.80
C LYS A 561 -12.33 35.36 11.73
N LYS A 562 -12.52 36.65 11.42
CA LYS A 562 -11.45 37.59 11.04
C LYS A 562 -10.82 37.25 9.68
N GLY A 563 -11.64 36.88 8.70
CA GLY A 563 -11.17 36.69 7.32
C GLY A 563 -11.07 38.01 6.57
N ASN A 564 -10.07 38.14 5.71
CA ASN A 564 -9.91 39.22 4.74
C ASN A 564 -10.39 38.72 3.36
N LEU A 565 -11.63 39.05 3.00
CA LEU A 565 -12.32 38.50 1.82
C LEU A 565 -12.54 39.59 0.77
N GLN A 566 -11.97 39.45 -0.42
CA GLN A 566 -12.10 40.44 -1.48
C GLN A 566 -12.29 39.82 -2.87
N ASN A 567 -13.21 40.39 -3.66
CA ASN A 567 -13.51 39.93 -5.01
C ASN A 567 -13.81 38.44 -5.07
N ILE A 568 -14.70 37.95 -4.21
CA ILE A 568 -15.13 36.55 -4.23
C ILE A 568 -16.47 36.40 -4.97
N TYR A 569 -16.61 35.34 -5.76
CA TYR A 569 -17.76 35.15 -6.63
C TYR A 569 -18.40 33.78 -6.38
N GLY A 570 -19.70 33.75 -6.09
CA GLY A 570 -20.41 32.52 -5.76
C GLY A 570 -21.62 32.29 -6.66
N ASN A 571 -22.02 31.03 -6.80
CA ASN A 571 -23.26 30.68 -7.50
C ASN A 571 -24.49 31.17 -6.70
N SER A 572 -25.36 31.93 -7.34
CA SER A 572 -26.60 32.45 -6.75
C SER A 572 -27.61 31.36 -6.39
N ALA A 573 -27.47 30.15 -6.95
CA ALA A 573 -28.29 28.99 -6.59
C ALA A 573 -27.96 28.42 -5.20
N CYS A 574 -26.77 28.68 -4.66
CA CYS A 574 -26.32 28.18 -3.36
C CYS A 574 -25.87 29.32 -2.42
N PRO A 575 -26.74 30.29 -2.08
CA PRO A 575 -26.38 31.39 -1.19
C PRO A 575 -26.16 30.89 0.25
N SER A 576 -25.71 31.79 1.13
CA SER A 576 -25.58 31.51 2.56
C SER A 576 -26.89 31.01 3.19
N LYS A 577 -26.77 30.00 4.05
CA LYS A 577 -27.87 29.51 4.89
C LYS A 577 -28.40 30.58 5.87
N SER A 578 -27.50 31.41 6.40
CA SER A 578 -27.79 32.30 7.54
C SER A 578 -28.01 33.75 7.14
N ALA A 579 -27.69 34.13 5.89
CA ALA A 579 -27.91 35.47 5.38
C ALA A 579 -28.34 35.41 3.90
N ALA A 580 -29.55 35.89 3.61
CA ALA A 580 -30.01 36.02 2.24
C ALA A 580 -29.02 36.87 1.43
N ASN A 581 -28.72 36.43 0.21
CA ASN A 581 -27.84 37.12 -0.72
C ASN A 581 -26.39 37.32 -0.24
N SER A 582 -25.84 36.38 0.54
CA SER A 582 -24.44 36.38 0.95
C SER A 582 -23.67 35.21 0.33
N ALA A 583 -22.43 35.47 -0.11
CA ALA A 583 -21.45 34.45 -0.51
C ALA A 583 -20.69 33.82 0.68
N VAL A 584 -20.95 34.32 1.90
CA VAL A 584 -20.33 33.88 3.16
C VAL A 584 -21.41 33.40 4.13
N GLY A 585 -21.23 32.19 4.67
CA GLY A 585 -22.20 31.52 5.55
C GLY A 585 -22.40 32.29 6.84
N SER A 586 -21.32 32.44 7.61
CA SER A 586 -21.27 33.29 8.80
C SER A 586 -20.02 34.16 8.77
N ASP A 587 -20.16 35.46 9.01
CA ASP A 587 -19.06 36.41 9.09
C ASP A 587 -19.06 37.08 10.47
N LYS A 588 -18.28 36.55 11.41
CA LYS A 588 -18.34 36.96 12.82
C LYS A 588 -17.58 38.25 13.12
N ALA A 589 -16.51 38.48 12.39
CA ALA A 589 -15.63 39.62 12.56
C ALA A 589 -14.89 39.85 11.26
N ALA A 590 -14.84 41.10 10.80
CA ALA A 590 -14.01 41.49 9.67
C ALA A 590 -12.53 41.25 10.01
N GLY A 591 -11.75 40.91 8.98
CA GLY A 591 -10.30 40.90 9.09
C GLY A 591 -9.72 42.30 9.33
N THR A 592 -8.45 42.34 9.70
CA THR A 592 -7.73 43.56 10.06
C THR A 592 -7.40 44.47 8.87
N VAL A 593 -7.39 43.95 7.63
CA VAL A 593 -7.04 44.73 6.43
C VAL A 593 -8.28 45.37 5.80
N TRP A 594 -9.32 44.57 5.54
CA TRP A 594 -10.54 45.07 4.91
C TRP A 594 -11.72 45.05 5.86
N LYS A 595 -12.33 46.23 6.05
CA LYS A 595 -13.52 46.39 6.90
C LYS A 595 -14.80 45.76 6.32
N LYS A 596 -14.81 45.46 5.02
CA LYS A 596 -15.96 44.90 4.31
C LYS A 596 -15.51 43.77 3.39
N THR A 597 -16.20 42.65 3.49
CA THR A 597 -16.16 41.59 2.49
C THR A 597 -16.77 42.10 1.19
N THR A 598 -16.09 41.87 0.06
CA THR A 598 -16.60 42.24 -1.27
C THR A 598 -16.83 40.98 -2.09
N PHE A 599 -18.06 40.81 -2.58
CA PHE A 599 -18.48 39.61 -3.28
C PHE A 599 -19.56 39.89 -4.32
N ALA A 600 -19.78 38.93 -5.23
CA ALA A 600 -20.97 38.87 -6.08
C ALA A 600 -21.55 37.45 -6.08
N LEU A 601 -22.88 37.36 -6.07
CA LEU A 601 -23.60 36.13 -6.38
C LEU A 601 -24.07 36.21 -7.83
N LEU A 602 -23.62 35.27 -8.64
CA LEU A 602 -23.90 35.21 -10.07
C LEU A 602 -24.62 33.91 -10.37
N SER A 603 -25.59 33.95 -11.28
CA SER A 603 -26.10 32.74 -11.91
C SER A 603 -25.00 32.08 -12.75
N LEU A 604 -25.14 30.78 -13.01
CA LEU A 604 -24.20 30.07 -13.89
C LEU A 604 -24.17 30.67 -15.30
N ASP A 605 -25.28 31.23 -15.79
CA ASP A 605 -25.34 31.89 -17.09
C ASP A 605 -24.55 33.21 -17.11
N GLU A 606 -24.61 34.00 -16.02
CA GLU A 606 -23.78 35.21 -15.86
C GLU A 606 -22.29 34.88 -15.75
N MET A 607 -21.94 33.76 -15.11
CA MET A 607 -20.55 33.30 -15.06
C MET A 607 -20.03 32.86 -16.45
N LYS A 608 -20.90 32.33 -17.31
CA LYS A 608 -20.56 31.93 -18.69
C LYS A 608 -20.51 33.13 -19.63
N SER A 609 -21.45 34.06 -19.49
CA SER A 609 -21.67 35.14 -20.44
C SER A 609 -22.33 36.35 -19.81
N GLY A 610 -22.04 37.54 -20.33
CA GLY A 610 -22.63 38.79 -19.85
C GLY A 610 -21.70 39.58 -18.93
N ALA A 611 -22.04 40.86 -18.74
CA ALA A 611 -21.21 41.79 -18.00
C ALA A 611 -21.17 41.46 -16.51
N VAL A 612 -19.99 41.53 -15.89
CA VAL A 612 -19.80 41.28 -14.46
C VAL A 612 -19.07 42.46 -13.85
N THR A 613 -19.54 42.92 -12.69
CA THR A 613 -18.92 44.00 -11.94
C THR A 613 -17.92 43.46 -10.94
N VAL A 614 -16.72 44.04 -10.88
CA VAL A 614 -15.70 43.76 -9.88
C VAL A 614 -16.14 44.30 -8.52
N PRO A 615 -16.38 43.47 -7.49
CA PRO A 615 -17.01 43.89 -6.24
C PRO A 615 -16.27 44.99 -5.48
N SER A 616 -14.94 45.01 -5.53
CA SER A 616 -14.13 45.98 -4.77
C SER A 616 -13.99 47.34 -5.44
N SER A 617 -13.98 47.40 -6.78
CA SER A 617 -13.79 48.66 -7.53
C SER A 617 -15.10 49.22 -8.09
N GLY A 618 -16.12 48.39 -8.26
CA GLY A 618 -17.35 48.75 -8.98
C GLY A 618 -17.17 48.83 -10.50
N GLU A 619 -16.01 48.41 -11.02
CA GLU A 619 -15.74 48.38 -12.46
C GLU A 619 -16.63 47.33 -13.14
N SER A 620 -17.36 47.75 -14.18
CA SER A 620 -18.17 46.84 -14.99
C SER A 620 -17.34 46.31 -16.15
N CYS A 621 -17.17 45.00 -16.22
CA CYS A 621 -16.38 44.33 -17.25
C CYS A 621 -17.29 43.59 -18.23
N ALA A 622 -16.84 43.45 -19.49
CA ALA A 622 -17.65 42.85 -20.57
C ALA A 622 -18.01 41.37 -20.33
N ASN A 623 -17.23 40.64 -19.54
CA ASN A 623 -17.47 39.25 -19.17
C ASN A 623 -16.80 38.90 -17.83
N PHE A 624 -17.13 37.72 -17.30
CA PHE A 624 -16.61 37.27 -16.01
C PHE A 624 -15.08 37.08 -15.99
N ALA A 625 -14.48 36.57 -17.06
CA ALA A 625 -13.01 36.45 -17.15
C ALA A 625 -12.31 37.81 -17.08
N ALA A 626 -12.88 38.85 -17.71
CA ALA A 626 -12.38 40.22 -17.61
C ALA A 626 -12.49 40.78 -16.18
N ALA A 627 -13.59 40.52 -15.47
CA ALA A 627 -13.75 40.92 -14.07
C ALA A 627 -12.72 40.22 -13.14
N LEU A 628 -12.48 38.93 -13.35
CA LEU A 628 -11.45 38.18 -12.62
C LEU A 628 -10.04 38.70 -12.91
N ASN A 629 -9.73 39.08 -14.16
CA ASN A 629 -8.45 39.70 -14.51
C ASN A 629 -8.27 41.07 -13.87
N ALA A 630 -9.31 41.91 -13.86
CA ALA A 630 -9.27 43.20 -13.17
C ALA A 630 -9.07 43.02 -11.65
N GLY A 631 -9.72 42.02 -11.04
CA GLY A 631 -9.49 41.63 -9.64
C GLY A 631 -8.05 41.17 -9.36
N ALA A 632 -7.45 40.42 -10.27
CA ALA A 632 -6.04 40.00 -10.18
C ALA A 632 -5.09 41.20 -10.28
N THR A 633 -5.35 42.16 -11.18
CA THR A 633 -4.60 43.41 -11.27
C THR A 633 -4.66 44.20 -9.96
N LEU A 634 -5.84 44.32 -9.34
CA LEU A 634 -6.00 45.00 -8.05
C LEU A 634 -5.17 44.35 -6.93
N PHE A 635 -5.10 43.00 -6.90
CA PHE A 635 -4.23 42.31 -5.95
C PHE A 635 -2.76 42.65 -6.20
N ASN A 636 -2.31 42.60 -7.46
CA ASN A 636 -0.91 42.91 -7.83
C ASN A 636 -0.54 44.34 -7.45
N ASP A 637 -1.40 45.30 -7.74
CA ASP A 637 -1.20 46.73 -7.48
C ASP A 637 -1.28 47.10 -5.99
N THR A 638 -1.93 46.26 -5.16
CA THR A 638 -2.01 46.49 -3.72
C THR A 638 -0.62 46.39 -3.08
N PRO A 639 -0.10 47.44 -2.41
CA PRO A 639 1.24 47.41 -1.83
C PRO A 639 1.41 46.29 -0.79
N ALA A 640 2.59 45.66 -0.75
CA ALA A 640 2.89 44.60 0.23
C ALA A 640 2.72 45.07 1.69
N ALA A 641 2.96 46.36 1.98
CA ALA A 641 2.73 46.93 3.31
C ALA A 641 1.24 46.91 3.74
N THR A 642 0.31 46.82 2.79
CA THR A 642 -1.13 46.69 3.05
C THR A 642 -1.56 45.25 3.31
N LEU A 643 -0.80 44.28 2.81
CA LEU A 643 -1.11 42.84 2.87
C LEU A 643 -0.02 42.12 3.67
N PRO A 644 -0.21 41.90 4.98
CA PRO A 644 0.78 41.23 5.82
C PRO A 644 1.22 39.88 5.25
N GLY A 645 2.52 39.74 4.98
CA GLY A 645 3.07 38.51 4.39
C GLY A 645 2.60 38.26 2.95
N LYS A 646 2.27 39.30 2.17
CA LYS A 646 1.88 39.18 0.75
C LYS A 646 2.87 38.26 0.01
N PRO A 647 2.40 37.16 -0.60
CA PRO A 647 3.28 36.23 -1.28
C PRO A 647 3.82 36.84 -2.59
N ASP A 648 5.07 36.51 -2.92
CA ASP A 648 5.67 36.81 -4.22
C ASP A 648 5.27 35.72 -5.21
N VAL A 649 4.16 35.93 -5.91
CA VAL A 649 3.54 34.95 -6.81
C VAL A 649 3.07 35.62 -8.09
N VAL A 650 3.05 34.86 -9.18
CA VAL A 650 2.53 35.31 -10.47
C VAL A 650 1.09 34.83 -10.60
N LEU A 651 0.14 35.77 -10.73
CA LEU A 651 -1.25 35.41 -11.00
C LEU A 651 -1.43 35.06 -12.48
N ARG A 652 -1.92 33.85 -12.76
CA ARG A 652 -2.27 33.45 -14.11
C ARG A 652 -3.48 34.23 -14.59
N LYS A 653 -3.47 34.54 -15.89
CA LYS A 653 -4.55 35.28 -16.52
C LYS A 653 -5.77 34.37 -16.69
N TRP A 654 -6.95 34.94 -16.48
CA TRP A 654 -8.22 34.29 -16.75
C TRP A 654 -8.59 34.39 -18.22
N THR A 655 -9.00 33.26 -18.79
CA THR A 655 -9.54 33.17 -20.14
C THR A 655 -10.98 32.68 -20.07
N ALA A 656 -11.83 33.23 -20.96
CA ALA A 656 -13.15 32.66 -21.17
C ALA A 656 -13.01 31.25 -21.78
N SER A 657 -13.89 30.34 -21.40
CA SER A 657 -13.98 29.00 -22.00
C SER A 657 -15.43 28.71 -22.41
N GLU A 658 -15.68 27.57 -23.06
CA GLU A 658 -17.05 27.12 -23.40
C GLU A 658 -17.93 26.86 -22.16
N SER A 659 -17.29 26.69 -20.99
CA SER A 659 -17.97 26.56 -19.71
C SER A 659 -17.78 27.84 -18.90
N TYR A 660 -16.95 27.82 -17.86
CA TYR A 660 -16.64 28.96 -17.00
C TYR A 660 -15.20 29.43 -17.22
N PRO A 661 -14.81 30.63 -16.78
CA PRO A 661 -13.44 31.10 -16.92
C PRO A 661 -12.41 30.13 -16.35
N VAL A 662 -11.30 29.91 -17.05
CA VAL A 662 -10.18 29.06 -16.61
C VAL A 662 -8.91 29.89 -16.56
N LEU A 663 -7.90 29.39 -15.86
CA LEU A 663 -6.58 30.00 -15.84
C LEU A 663 -5.80 29.52 -17.06
N GLU A 664 -5.03 30.44 -17.67
CA GLU A 664 -4.01 30.07 -18.66
C GLU A 664 -3.03 29.09 -18.01
N LYS A 665 -2.54 28.10 -18.78
CA LYS A 665 -1.57 27.11 -18.28
C LYS A 665 -0.21 27.76 -18.09
#